data_AF-A0A1V9YTR5-F1
#
_entry.id   AF-A0A1V9YTR5-F1
#
_cell.length_a   1.000
_cell.length_b   1.000
_cell.length_c   1.000
_cell.angle_alpha   90.00
_cell.angle_beta   90.00
_cell.angle_gamma   90.00
#
_symmetry.space_group_name_H-M   'P 1'
#
loop_
_entity.id
_entity.type
_entity.pdbx_description
1 polymer ?
#
loop_
_entity_poly.entity_id
_entity_poly.type
_entity_poly.pdbx_seq_one_letter_code
_entity_poly.pdbx_strand_id
1 'polypeptide(L)'
;MVVFAYAFASFATLRSQKTSRPSHLLSAAAVAFLDPPDDYKNVEPALGTMSGLFLFRWKRQLMVFDTKLWMHFTSDDAPTVDLVAPYTAAPRLSITKIPVMASRQRMARAKALVGLGYLVLTIGSSISYLQLASVNLANDFWWVAFNSTGIQSYAANWYGWRLWVTPSVQDGQLDTAAYATLSSYATNATLIYATPTYPGAMQYEVANSLPLAIRGLRQTDACLVPWIAAQYCYLDFDRRWEMANSAARQQRCFLEFRTNGAVYLEGPLRNVDWIAFDACWGDAFRTGIASDLASDAAGVAWLTGVQRAATTEDAEVLLWQAKGIGSYTTAWQNYKSIGLLNSFDVVNAFGLAYPLTLYATNGSFALATETTRKMYWSFAADLWAVVTNGSGVTGRSLLRSSARFAFTNTTLGAVYVTNGSMQAPLDPAYAVFESTIGAFGSVDLRHVPFPESLGLLVRTVREAIATVLATTTTENGTFIAQDDYLQFTVLTAMQWVPSALSSLSQVSVGSSMLCPMMSSWLNFTSGYYTFFGYNAPCTSSLGEWLYPSRNQVAYALAASGIATTASVAVPVVCATETYQPDNCVLSLLEGSALLTKYLPASTLTKLRALALMAEADVVALRVEYMMYAQDATTGEVSLFHRPILDASDASMSFLGWLHTYDWVTGIREVVAFDGDKGSLAVVSTAYDWASLSPNASEIPVNVAAYFRVFCQYISFLLLMIGIIAALYTVANRFTSEGYNLFEVNRIGGMVWIGRPLLFVRSLTA
;
A
#
# COMPACT_ATOMS: atom_id res chain seq x y z
N MET A 1 -61.81 44.79 -9.55
CA MET A 1 -63.26 44.52 -9.61
C MET A 1 -63.88 45.02 -8.30
N VAL A 2 -64.80 45.97 -8.22
CA VAL A 2 -65.44 46.92 -9.13
C VAL A 2 -65.86 48.08 -8.23
N VAL A 3 -65.48 49.29 -8.60
CA VAL A 3 -66.06 50.55 -8.13
C VAL A 3 -67.38 50.74 -8.88
N PHE A 4 -68.39 51.33 -8.23
CA PHE A 4 -69.42 52.24 -8.78
C PHE A 4 -70.89 51.95 -8.45
N ALA A 5 -71.50 53.01 -7.92
CA ALA A 5 -72.84 53.53 -8.18
C ALA A 5 -74.06 52.74 -7.68
N TYR A 6 -74.66 53.28 -6.62
CA TYR A 6 -76.00 53.85 -6.79
C TYR A 6 -76.18 55.06 -5.88
N ALA A 7 -75.93 56.24 -6.43
CA ALA A 7 -76.50 57.49 -5.94
C ALA A 7 -77.77 57.72 -6.76
N PHE A 8 -78.93 57.86 -6.10
CA PHE A 8 -79.87 58.98 -6.28
C PHE A 8 -81.13 58.82 -5.41
N ALA A 9 -81.65 59.97 -4.98
CA ALA A 9 -82.95 60.23 -4.39
C ALA A 9 -83.18 59.87 -2.91
N SER A 10 -82.78 60.83 -2.07
CA SER A 10 -83.44 61.19 -0.82
C SER A 10 -84.96 61.13 -0.94
N PHE A 11 -85.62 60.35 -0.07
CA PHE A 11 -86.85 60.79 0.60
C PHE A 11 -86.85 60.28 2.04
N ALA A 12 -86.48 61.20 2.93
CA ALA A 12 -86.93 61.38 4.30
C ALA A 12 -87.69 60.21 4.96
N THR A 13 -87.00 59.52 5.86
CA THR A 13 -87.59 59.24 7.18
C THR A 13 -86.55 59.59 8.23
N LEU A 14 -86.85 60.61 9.04
CA LEU A 14 -86.17 60.93 10.29
C LEU A 14 -86.13 59.66 11.15
N ARG A 15 -85.03 58.90 11.11
CA ARG A 15 -84.73 57.93 12.15
C ARG A 15 -84.35 58.73 13.39
N SER A 16 -85.27 58.72 14.36
CA SER A 16 -85.01 59.11 15.75
C SER A 16 -83.59 58.70 16.13
N GLN A 17 -82.78 59.67 16.53
CA GLN A 17 -81.50 59.41 17.19
C GLN A 17 -81.81 58.60 18.45
N LYS A 18 -81.76 57.27 18.34
CA LYS A 18 -81.65 56.41 19.50
C LYS A 18 -80.29 56.70 20.12
N THR A 19 -80.32 57.23 21.33
CA THR A 19 -79.20 57.22 22.25
C THR A 19 -78.96 55.79 22.76
N SER A 20 -78.68 54.83 21.87
CA SER A 20 -78.35 53.45 22.25
C SER A 20 -76.92 53.10 21.86
N ARG A 21 -76.27 52.28 22.72
CA ARG A 21 -74.84 52.07 22.80
C ARG A 21 -74.50 50.75 22.09
N PRO A 22 -73.79 50.75 20.93
CA PRO A 22 -73.51 49.51 20.23
C PRO A 22 -72.36 48.70 20.88
N SER A 23 -72.50 47.38 20.91
CA SER A 23 -71.46 46.44 21.35
C SER A 23 -70.22 46.45 20.43
N HIS A 24 -69.02 46.63 21.01
CA HIS A 24 -67.74 46.74 20.29
C HIS A 24 -67.12 45.43 19.78
N LEU A 25 -67.75 44.27 20.03
CA LEU A 25 -67.26 42.98 19.49
C LEU A 25 -67.68 42.75 18.03
N LEU A 26 -68.69 43.47 17.55
CA LEU A 26 -69.14 43.41 16.16
C LEU A 26 -68.23 44.24 15.25
N SER A 27 -68.16 43.88 13.96
CA SER A 27 -67.41 44.68 13.00
C SER A 27 -68.04 46.08 12.86
N ALA A 28 -67.23 47.10 12.61
CA ALA A 28 -67.73 48.47 12.43
C ALA A 28 -68.79 48.59 11.31
N ALA A 29 -68.68 47.74 10.27
CA ALA A 29 -69.66 47.64 9.21
C ALA A 29 -71.01 47.08 9.68
N ALA A 30 -71.01 46.07 10.57
CA ALA A 30 -72.25 45.51 11.11
C ALA A 30 -72.99 46.53 11.99
N VAL A 31 -72.26 47.32 12.79
CA VAL A 31 -72.85 48.37 13.62
C VAL A 31 -73.46 49.50 12.78
N ALA A 32 -72.80 49.90 11.69
CA ALA A 32 -73.23 51.03 10.87
C ALA A 32 -74.46 50.74 9.98
N PHE A 33 -74.62 49.50 9.50
CA PHE A 33 -75.60 49.18 8.46
C PHE A 33 -76.72 48.22 8.89
N LEU A 34 -76.55 47.48 9.99
CA LEU A 34 -77.46 46.38 10.36
C LEU A 34 -78.17 46.59 11.71
N ASP A 35 -77.99 47.75 12.34
CA ASP A 35 -78.67 48.20 13.57
C ASP A 35 -78.78 47.09 14.66
N PRO A 36 -77.65 46.47 15.06
CA PRO A 36 -77.66 45.34 15.97
C PRO A 36 -78.04 45.74 17.41
N PRO A 37 -78.56 44.80 18.23
CA PRO A 37 -78.90 45.06 19.63
C PRO A 37 -77.68 45.45 20.47
N ASP A 38 -77.92 46.24 21.53
CA ASP A 38 -76.88 46.84 22.37
C ASP A 38 -75.96 45.81 23.07
N ASP A 39 -76.44 44.58 23.29
CA ASP A 39 -75.65 43.47 23.84
C ASP A 39 -75.33 42.43 22.75
N TYR A 40 -74.05 42.06 22.60
CA TYR A 40 -73.61 41.03 21.65
C TYR A 40 -74.26 39.66 21.93
N LYS A 41 -74.71 39.42 23.17
CA LYS A 41 -75.43 38.19 23.56
C LYS A 41 -76.80 38.07 22.89
N ASN A 42 -77.37 39.19 22.46
CA ASN A 42 -78.68 39.25 21.81
C ASN A 42 -78.57 39.35 20.28
N VAL A 43 -77.36 39.33 19.72
CA VAL A 43 -77.13 39.39 18.28
C VAL A 43 -77.55 38.08 17.62
N GLU A 44 -78.23 38.19 16.48
CA GLU A 44 -78.61 37.04 15.69
C GLU A 44 -77.37 36.20 15.29
N PRO A 45 -77.38 34.86 15.47
CA PRO A 45 -76.18 34.03 15.27
C PRO A 45 -75.52 34.18 13.89
N ALA A 46 -76.31 34.40 12.83
CA ALA A 46 -75.80 34.64 11.49
C ALA A 46 -74.99 35.94 11.41
N LEU A 47 -75.49 37.02 12.02
CA LEU A 47 -74.82 38.32 12.09
C LEU A 47 -73.53 38.26 12.93
N GLY A 48 -73.58 37.54 14.05
CA GLY A 48 -72.39 37.28 14.89
C GLY A 48 -71.32 36.52 14.11
N THR A 49 -71.70 35.46 13.42
CA THR A 49 -70.79 34.61 12.63
C THR A 49 -70.15 35.36 11.48
N MET A 50 -70.94 36.12 10.70
CA MET A 50 -70.41 36.97 9.62
C MET A 50 -69.50 38.10 10.15
N SER A 51 -69.70 38.49 11.40
CA SER A 51 -68.85 39.44 12.11
C SER A 51 -67.65 38.78 12.80
N GLY A 52 -67.39 37.49 12.60
CA GLY A 52 -66.24 36.77 13.17
C GLY A 52 -66.42 36.32 14.63
N LEU A 53 -67.65 36.32 15.15
CA LEU A 53 -67.99 35.86 16.51
C LEU A 53 -68.80 34.56 16.44
N PHE A 54 -68.21 33.47 16.95
CA PHE A 54 -68.89 32.19 17.07
C PHE A 54 -69.33 31.98 18.52
N LEU A 55 -70.64 31.99 18.73
CA LEU A 55 -71.28 31.73 20.02
C LEU A 55 -71.66 30.26 20.08
N PHE A 56 -71.10 29.50 21.02
CA PHE A 56 -71.49 28.11 21.25
C PHE A 56 -71.56 27.80 22.74
N ARG A 57 -72.47 26.90 23.13
CA ARG A 57 -72.60 26.46 24.52
C ARG A 57 -71.73 25.23 24.76
N TRP A 58 -70.83 25.32 25.73
CA TRP A 58 -70.03 24.20 26.20
C TRP A 58 -70.25 24.01 27.71
N LYS A 59 -70.72 22.82 28.11
CA LYS A 59 -70.94 22.43 29.52
C LYS A 59 -71.62 23.52 30.38
N ARG A 60 -72.78 24.01 29.90
CA ARG A 60 -73.63 25.07 30.48
C ARG A 60 -73.08 26.51 30.46
N GLN A 61 -71.87 26.75 29.95
CA GLN A 61 -71.34 28.11 29.75
C GLN A 61 -71.45 28.52 28.27
N LEU A 62 -71.85 29.76 28.03
CA LEU A 62 -71.81 30.37 26.69
C LEU A 62 -70.37 30.83 26.41
N MET A 63 -69.72 30.20 25.44
CA MET A 63 -68.39 30.58 24.98
C MET A 63 -68.48 31.38 23.69
N VAL A 64 -67.63 32.40 23.60
CA VAL A 64 -67.46 33.26 22.42
C VAL A 64 -66.08 32.98 21.86
N PHE A 65 -66.01 32.58 20.59
CA PHE A 65 -64.77 32.50 19.84
C PHE A 65 -64.71 33.63 18.84
N ASP A 66 -63.71 34.52 19.00
CA ASP A 66 -63.44 35.62 18.07
C ASP A 66 -62.34 35.19 17.11
N THR A 67 -62.70 35.02 15.83
CA THR A 67 -61.75 34.61 14.79
C THR A 67 -60.75 35.71 14.41
N LYS A 68 -61.06 36.98 14.68
CA LYS A 68 -60.16 38.10 14.35
C LYS A 68 -59.00 38.16 15.33
N LEU A 69 -59.29 37.89 16.60
CA LEU A 69 -58.30 37.86 17.68
C LEU A 69 -57.72 36.47 17.94
N TRP A 70 -58.33 35.43 17.36
CA TRP A 70 -58.01 34.02 17.58
C TRP A 70 -58.01 33.62 19.06
N MET A 71 -59.02 34.12 19.78
CA MET A 71 -59.19 33.90 21.22
C MET A 71 -60.59 33.37 21.53
N HIS A 72 -60.70 32.55 22.58
CA HIS A 72 -61.98 32.15 23.15
C HIS A 72 -62.12 32.76 24.55
N PHE A 73 -63.32 33.22 24.89
CA PHE A 73 -63.66 33.73 26.22
C PHE A 73 -65.09 33.37 26.62
N THR A 74 -65.35 33.35 27.92
CA THR A 74 -66.64 33.04 28.52
C THR A 74 -67.53 34.27 28.58
N SER A 75 -68.84 34.10 28.40
CA SER A 75 -69.85 35.18 28.39
C SER A 75 -69.91 36.02 29.68
N ASP A 76 -69.40 35.50 30.80
CA ASP A 76 -69.35 36.20 32.08
C ASP A 76 -68.07 37.02 32.26
N ASP A 77 -67.05 36.75 31.44
CA ASP A 77 -65.73 37.42 31.45
C ASP A 77 -65.57 38.38 30.25
N ALA A 78 -66.66 38.66 29.53
CA ALA A 78 -66.61 39.53 28.37
C ALA A 78 -66.27 40.98 28.79
N PRO A 79 -65.39 41.66 28.06
CA PRO A 79 -64.97 43.01 28.42
C PRO A 79 -66.13 43.99 28.28
N THR A 80 -66.76 44.38 29.40
CA THR A 80 -67.61 45.57 29.45
C THR A 80 -66.69 46.79 29.51
N VAL A 81 -66.52 47.47 28.38
CA VAL A 81 -65.82 48.75 28.34
C VAL A 81 -66.86 49.86 28.48
N ASP A 82 -66.91 50.51 29.64
CA ASP A 82 -67.64 51.77 29.80
C ASP A 82 -66.90 52.87 29.02
N LEU A 83 -67.53 53.39 27.97
CA LEU A 83 -67.08 54.62 27.33
C LEU A 83 -67.63 55.82 28.09
N VAL A 84 -66.69 56.65 28.55
CA VAL A 84 -66.90 57.92 29.23
C VAL A 84 -67.93 58.78 28.47
N ALA A 85 -68.93 59.29 29.20
CA ALA A 85 -69.95 60.20 28.70
C ALA A 85 -69.31 61.48 28.08
N PRO A 86 -69.98 62.14 27.11
CA PRO A 86 -69.41 63.32 26.47
C PRO A 86 -69.51 64.54 27.40
N TYR A 87 -68.39 65.27 27.51
CA TYR A 87 -68.20 66.60 28.10
C TYR A 87 -68.35 66.74 29.63
N THR A 88 -67.22 66.67 30.35
CA THR A 88 -66.55 67.81 31.03
C THR A 88 -65.50 67.30 32.04
N ALA A 89 -64.39 66.74 31.57
CA ALA A 89 -63.09 66.67 32.28
C ALA A 89 -62.10 65.80 31.49
N ALA A 90 -60.80 66.13 31.54
CA ALA A 90 -59.73 65.48 30.78
C ALA A 90 -59.68 63.95 30.98
N PRO A 91 -59.46 63.14 29.93
CA PRO A 91 -59.50 61.69 30.02
C PRO A 91 -58.25 61.16 30.73
N ARG A 92 -58.43 60.46 31.86
CA ARG A 92 -57.45 59.50 32.34
C ARG A 92 -57.59 58.23 31.49
N LEU A 93 -56.60 57.95 30.65
CA LEU A 93 -56.51 56.69 29.91
C LEU A 93 -56.36 55.53 30.90
N SER A 94 -57.45 54.83 31.19
CA SER A 94 -57.39 53.55 31.91
C SER A 94 -57.07 52.48 30.89
N ILE A 95 -55.81 52.05 30.84
CA ILE A 95 -55.39 50.85 30.11
C ILE A 95 -55.95 49.65 30.88
N THR A 96 -57.08 49.12 30.45
CA THR A 96 -57.63 47.86 30.95
C THR A 96 -56.68 46.74 30.57
N LYS A 97 -55.91 46.25 31.54
CA LYS A 97 -55.09 45.03 31.38
C LYS A 97 -56.03 43.84 31.25
N ILE A 98 -56.07 43.22 30.08
CA ILE A 98 -56.71 41.92 29.88
C ILE A 98 -56.06 40.95 30.88
N PRO A 99 -56.82 40.32 31.81
CA PRO A 99 -56.27 39.36 32.74
C PRO A 99 -55.98 38.06 31.97
N VAL A 100 -54.80 37.98 31.33
CA VAL A 100 -54.25 36.69 30.93
C VAL A 100 -53.99 35.92 32.23
N MET A 101 -54.79 34.89 32.50
CA MET A 101 -54.72 34.06 33.71
C MET A 101 -53.26 33.81 34.14
N ALA A 102 -52.88 34.29 35.33
CA ALA A 102 -51.50 34.22 35.86
C ALA A 102 -50.93 32.78 35.92
N SER A 103 -51.80 31.76 35.94
CA SER A 103 -51.45 30.34 35.83
C SER A 103 -50.72 30.00 34.51
N ARG A 104 -51.07 30.64 33.39
CA ARG A 104 -50.39 30.45 32.10
C ARG A 104 -49.02 31.13 32.02
N GLN A 105 -48.76 32.18 32.82
CA GLN A 105 -47.48 32.91 32.79
C GLN A 105 -46.30 32.13 33.37
N ARG A 106 -46.49 31.37 34.47
CA ARG A 106 -45.42 30.53 35.03
C ARG A 106 -45.04 29.39 34.09
N MET A 107 -46.05 28.76 33.48
CA MET A 107 -45.84 27.69 32.50
C MET A 107 -45.20 28.23 31.21
N ALA A 108 -45.59 29.42 30.74
CA ALA A 108 -44.95 30.07 29.59
C ALA A 108 -43.47 30.41 29.86
N ARG A 109 -43.15 30.95 31.04
CA ARG A 109 -41.76 31.21 31.46
C ARG A 109 -40.94 29.93 31.60
N ALA A 110 -41.51 28.87 32.17
CA ALA A 110 -40.85 27.57 32.26
C ALA A 110 -40.54 27.00 30.86
N LYS A 111 -41.51 27.05 29.93
CA LYS A 111 -41.31 26.65 28.54
C LYS A 111 -40.22 27.47 27.84
N ALA A 112 -40.19 28.78 28.04
CA ALA A 112 -39.15 29.66 27.49
C ALA A 112 -37.76 29.33 28.06
N LEU A 113 -37.65 29.05 29.37
CA LEU A 113 -36.40 28.65 30.01
C LEU A 113 -35.90 27.29 29.51
N VAL A 114 -36.79 26.30 29.37
CA VAL A 114 -36.43 24.99 28.79
C VAL A 114 -36.02 25.15 27.32
N GLY A 115 -36.73 25.99 26.55
CA GLY A 115 -36.36 26.31 25.16
C GLY A 115 -35.01 27.01 25.03
N LEU A 116 -34.66 27.91 25.96
CA LEU A 116 -33.31 28.51 26.03
C LEU A 116 -32.25 27.47 26.41
N GLY A 117 -32.55 26.58 27.35
CA GLY A 117 -31.67 25.45 27.69
C GLY A 117 -31.41 24.54 26.48
N TYR A 118 -32.46 24.24 25.70
CA TYR A 118 -32.36 23.51 24.44
C TYR A 118 -31.44 24.20 23.42
N LEU A 119 -31.56 25.52 23.26
CA LEU A 119 -30.69 26.30 22.37
C LEU A 119 -29.22 26.27 22.83
N VAL A 120 -28.97 26.45 24.13
CA VAL A 120 -27.61 26.39 24.70
C VAL A 120 -26.99 25.01 24.46
N LEU A 121 -27.74 23.93 24.71
CA LEU A 121 -27.27 22.56 24.46
C LEU A 121 -27.02 22.31 22.97
N THR A 122 -27.91 22.78 22.08
CA THR A 122 -27.76 22.67 20.62
C THR A 122 -26.49 23.38 20.13
N ILE A 123 -26.25 24.60 20.61
CA ILE A 123 -25.07 25.37 20.24
C ILE A 123 -23.81 24.69 20.78
N GLY A 124 -23.83 24.26 22.04
CA GLY A 124 -22.73 23.53 22.67
C GLY A 124 -22.39 22.23 21.93
N SER A 125 -23.40 21.44 21.56
CA SER A 125 -23.20 20.22 20.78
C SER A 125 -22.68 20.51 19.37
N SER A 126 -23.12 21.61 18.74
CA SER A 126 -22.60 22.02 17.42
C SER A 126 -21.14 22.43 17.47
N ILE A 127 -20.70 23.14 18.52
CA ILE A 127 -19.30 23.53 18.71
C ILE A 127 -18.44 22.29 18.99
N SER A 128 -18.92 21.40 19.86
CA SER A 128 -18.24 20.13 20.14
C SER A 128 -18.10 19.26 18.88
N TYR A 129 -19.15 19.20 18.05
CA TYR A 129 -19.09 18.52 16.76
C TYR A 129 -18.04 19.12 15.83
N LEU A 130 -17.89 20.46 15.76
CA LEU A 130 -16.85 21.08 14.94
C LEU A 130 -15.43 20.71 15.39
N GLN A 131 -15.21 20.55 16.69
CA GLN A 131 -13.92 20.07 17.20
C GLN A 131 -13.66 18.63 16.76
N LEU A 132 -14.65 17.75 16.90
CA LEU A 132 -14.54 16.37 16.45
C LEU A 132 -14.35 16.26 14.92
N ALA A 133 -15.11 17.03 14.15
CA ALA A 133 -15.03 17.10 12.70
C ALA A 133 -13.66 17.62 12.23
N SER A 134 -13.02 18.53 12.97
CA SER A 134 -11.69 19.04 12.61
C SER A 134 -10.59 17.97 12.62
N VAL A 135 -10.79 16.91 13.42
CA VAL A 135 -9.86 15.80 13.57
C VAL A 135 -10.21 14.65 12.62
N ASN A 136 -11.50 14.31 12.49
CA ASN A 136 -11.96 13.20 11.65
C ASN A 136 -12.06 13.56 10.16
N LEU A 137 -12.35 14.83 9.82
CA LEU A 137 -12.39 15.36 8.45
C LEU A 137 -11.09 16.10 8.11
N ALA A 138 -9.94 15.56 8.54
CA ALA A 138 -8.64 16.13 8.23
C ALA A 138 -8.17 15.76 6.80
N ASN A 139 -8.62 14.63 6.29
CA ASN A 139 -8.27 14.06 4.98
C ASN A 139 -9.46 13.28 4.41
N ASP A 140 -9.39 12.99 3.11
CA ASP A 140 -10.43 12.29 2.35
C ASP A 140 -10.42 10.75 2.62
N PHE A 141 -9.52 10.26 3.47
CA PHE A 141 -9.61 8.89 4.00
C PHE A 141 -10.57 8.78 5.18
N TRP A 142 -10.94 9.92 5.80
CA TRP A 142 -11.62 9.95 7.10
C TRP A 142 -10.85 9.23 8.21
N TRP A 143 -9.52 9.15 8.08
CA TRP A 143 -8.64 8.50 9.03
C TRP A 143 -7.98 9.55 9.93
N VAL A 144 -8.36 9.52 11.21
CA VAL A 144 -7.83 10.41 12.25
C VAL A 144 -6.31 10.40 12.28
N ALA A 145 -5.72 11.60 12.31
CA ALA A 145 -4.27 11.82 12.40
C ALA A 145 -3.44 11.19 11.27
N PHE A 146 -4.07 10.80 10.15
CA PHE A 146 -3.34 10.32 8.99
C PHE A 146 -2.53 11.45 8.37
N ASN A 147 -1.22 11.28 8.41
CA ASN A 147 -0.22 12.20 7.89
C ASN A 147 0.82 11.42 7.09
N SER A 148 1.60 12.15 6.29
CA SER A 148 2.60 11.53 5.42
C SER A 148 3.79 10.98 6.19
N THR A 149 4.26 11.70 7.20
CA THR A 149 5.47 11.34 7.95
C THR A 149 5.21 10.35 9.09
N GLY A 150 3.96 10.02 9.40
CA GLY A 150 3.62 9.08 10.46
C GLY A 150 2.91 7.85 9.91
N ILE A 151 1.58 7.93 9.82
CA ILE A 151 0.73 6.77 9.49
C ILE A 151 1.00 6.25 8.08
N GLN A 152 1.19 7.12 7.08
CA GLN A 152 1.51 6.68 5.71
C GLN A 152 2.80 5.87 5.69
N SER A 153 3.89 6.38 6.28
CA SER A 153 5.17 5.66 6.33
C SER A 153 5.09 4.35 7.11
N TYR A 154 4.38 4.32 8.24
CA TYR A 154 4.18 3.08 9.01
C TYR A 154 3.41 2.05 8.20
N ALA A 155 2.27 2.44 7.62
CA ALA A 155 1.43 1.55 6.81
C ALA A 155 2.22 1.03 5.60
N ALA A 156 2.96 1.90 4.91
CA ALA A 156 3.78 1.51 3.77
C ALA A 156 4.91 0.55 4.15
N ASN A 157 5.63 0.78 5.26
CA ASN A 157 6.65 -0.14 5.75
C ASN A 157 6.06 -1.48 6.19
N TRP A 158 4.90 -1.48 6.82
CA TRP A 158 4.19 -2.69 7.23
C TRP A 158 3.71 -3.50 6.01
N TYR A 159 3.02 -2.85 5.06
CA TYR A 159 2.58 -3.48 3.83
C TYR A 159 3.74 -3.98 2.99
N GLY A 160 4.79 -3.18 2.81
CA GLY A 160 5.97 -3.55 2.04
C GLY A 160 6.63 -4.82 2.59
N TRP A 161 6.86 -4.88 3.90
CA TRP A 161 7.38 -6.08 4.55
C TRP A 161 6.43 -7.27 4.43
N ARG A 162 5.13 -7.06 4.68
CA ARG A 162 4.15 -8.15 4.71
C ARG A 162 3.95 -8.76 3.33
N LEU A 163 3.79 -7.93 2.29
CA LEU A 163 3.63 -8.37 0.91
C LEU A 163 4.85 -9.16 0.42
N TRP A 164 6.04 -8.78 0.87
CA TRP A 164 7.28 -9.49 0.52
C TRP A 164 7.33 -10.90 1.11
N VAL A 165 7.07 -11.05 2.42
CA VAL A 165 7.21 -12.34 3.11
C VAL A 165 5.95 -13.21 3.04
N THR A 166 4.78 -12.61 2.82
CA THR A 166 3.50 -13.33 2.77
C THR A 166 2.54 -12.65 1.79
N PRO A 167 2.49 -13.10 0.53
CA PRO A 167 1.66 -12.49 -0.50
C PRO A 167 0.14 -12.74 -0.33
N SER A 168 -0.28 -13.56 0.63
CA SER A 168 -1.70 -13.75 0.98
C SER A 168 -2.04 -13.09 2.33
N VAL A 169 -3.04 -12.21 2.32
CA VAL A 169 -3.50 -11.49 3.52
C VAL A 169 -4.88 -11.99 3.90
N GLN A 170 -5.05 -12.37 5.17
CA GLN A 170 -6.36 -12.46 5.79
C GLN A 170 -6.67 -11.12 6.46
N ASP A 171 -7.95 -10.75 6.51
CA ASP A 171 -8.39 -9.53 7.19
C ASP A 171 -7.80 -9.44 8.60
N GLY A 172 -7.14 -8.34 8.90
CA GLY A 172 -6.41 -8.15 10.16
C GLY A 172 -6.45 -6.69 10.60
N GLN A 173 -6.27 -6.47 11.91
CA GLN A 173 -6.24 -5.12 12.48
C GLN A 173 -4.79 -4.62 12.59
N LEU A 174 -4.53 -3.42 12.06
CA LEU A 174 -3.18 -2.81 12.04
C LEU A 174 -2.64 -2.46 13.43
N ASP A 175 -3.50 -2.37 14.45
CA ASP A 175 -3.16 -2.11 15.86
C ASP A 175 -2.81 -3.37 16.66
N THR A 176 -2.70 -4.53 16.00
CA THR A 176 -2.26 -5.78 16.64
C THR A 176 -0.82 -5.67 17.14
N ALA A 177 -0.56 -6.11 18.38
CA ALA A 177 0.77 -6.06 19.02
C ALA A 177 1.89 -6.74 18.21
N ALA A 178 1.57 -7.79 17.43
CA ALA A 178 2.51 -8.48 16.56
C ALA A 178 3.05 -7.61 15.41
N TYR A 179 2.38 -6.51 15.09
CA TYR A 179 2.76 -5.55 14.04
C TYR A 179 3.47 -4.32 14.60
N ALA A 180 3.64 -4.25 15.92
CA ALA A 180 4.35 -3.16 16.57
C ALA A 180 5.80 -3.07 16.09
N THR A 181 6.34 -1.85 16.12
CA THR A 181 7.71 -1.55 15.72
C THR A 181 8.32 -0.52 16.67
N LEU A 182 9.63 -0.62 16.88
CA LEU A 182 10.40 0.34 17.68
C LEU A 182 10.80 1.58 16.90
N SER A 183 10.57 1.61 15.57
CA SER A 183 10.80 2.80 14.76
C SER A 183 9.86 3.93 15.20
N SER A 184 10.41 5.12 15.45
CA SER A 184 9.60 6.30 15.77
C SER A 184 9.00 6.90 14.50
N TYR A 185 7.66 6.94 14.47
CA TYR A 185 6.87 7.62 13.43
C TYR A 185 6.32 8.97 13.88
N ALA A 186 6.82 9.48 15.02
CA ALA A 186 6.42 10.77 15.58
C ALA A 186 7.27 11.95 15.06
N THR A 187 8.24 11.69 14.18
CA THR A 187 9.16 12.71 13.66
C THR A 187 8.65 13.36 12.37
N ASN A 188 9.22 14.52 12.04
CA ASN A 188 8.86 15.29 10.84
C ASN A 188 9.46 14.72 9.54
N ALA A 189 10.26 13.66 9.62
CA ALA A 189 10.87 13.00 8.47
C ALA A 189 11.02 11.52 8.80
N THR A 190 10.22 10.70 8.12
CA THR A 190 10.33 9.24 8.13
C THR A 190 10.50 8.75 6.71
N LEU A 191 11.05 7.54 6.58
CA LEU A 191 11.32 6.92 5.30
C LEU A 191 10.49 5.66 5.15
N ILE A 192 10.08 5.41 3.92
CA ILE A 192 9.53 4.14 3.48
C ILE A 192 10.71 3.33 2.94
N TYR A 193 10.98 2.20 3.57
CA TYR A 193 12.06 1.30 3.19
C TYR A 193 11.52 0.23 2.26
N ALA A 194 12.32 -0.11 1.25
CA ALA A 194 11.96 -1.13 0.29
C ALA A 194 13.12 -2.08 0.08
N THR A 195 12.75 -3.36 -0.03
CA THR A 195 13.67 -4.45 -0.28
C THR A 195 14.33 -4.27 -1.66
N PRO A 196 15.67 -4.22 -1.74
CA PRO A 196 16.38 -3.91 -3.00
C PRO A 196 16.16 -4.97 -4.09
N THR A 197 15.97 -6.24 -3.70
CA THR A 197 15.70 -7.36 -4.61
C THR A 197 14.24 -7.48 -5.04
N TYR A 198 13.34 -6.68 -4.46
CA TYR A 198 11.90 -6.76 -4.69
C TYR A 198 11.52 -6.66 -6.18
N PRO A 199 12.07 -5.72 -6.98
CA PRO A 199 11.73 -5.63 -8.41
C PRO A 199 12.10 -6.88 -9.21
N GLY A 200 13.28 -7.45 -8.92
CA GLY A 200 13.73 -8.68 -9.55
C GLY A 200 12.82 -9.85 -9.18
N ALA A 201 12.52 -10.03 -7.90
CA ALA A 201 11.62 -11.07 -7.44
C ALA A 201 10.20 -10.95 -8.04
N MET A 202 9.65 -9.73 -8.16
CA MET A 202 8.37 -9.52 -8.86
C MET A 202 8.43 -9.99 -10.32
N GLN A 203 9.56 -9.77 -11.02
CA GLN A 203 9.74 -10.27 -12.38
C GLN A 203 9.82 -11.81 -12.44
N TYR A 204 10.58 -12.44 -11.55
CA TYR A 204 10.83 -13.89 -11.61
C TYR A 204 9.70 -14.74 -11.01
N GLU A 205 8.97 -14.21 -10.02
CA GLU A 205 8.02 -14.97 -9.22
C GLU A 205 6.55 -14.62 -9.51
N VAL A 206 6.25 -13.35 -9.85
CA VAL A 206 4.86 -12.89 -10.10
C VAL A 206 4.59 -12.70 -11.59
N ALA A 207 5.47 -11.98 -12.30
CA ALA A 207 5.36 -11.76 -13.73
C ALA A 207 5.67 -13.01 -14.58
N ASN A 208 6.04 -14.13 -13.93
CA ASN A 208 6.22 -15.41 -14.59
C ASN A 208 4.90 -16.07 -15.04
N SER A 209 3.75 -15.58 -14.56
CA SER A 209 2.45 -16.08 -14.96
C SER A 209 2.19 -15.75 -16.43
N LEU A 210 1.67 -16.71 -17.19
CA LEU A 210 1.48 -16.56 -18.63
C LEU A 210 0.62 -15.34 -19.02
N PRO A 211 -0.49 -15.01 -18.33
CA PRO A 211 -1.29 -13.84 -18.66
C PRO A 211 -0.50 -12.53 -18.53
N LEU A 212 0.28 -12.37 -17.45
CA LEU A 212 1.10 -11.18 -17.25
C LEU A 212 2.27 -11.12 -18.24
N ALA A 213 2.93 -12.24 -18.50
CA ALA A 213 4.02 -12.32 -19.46
C ALA A 213 3.56 -11.98 -20.89
N ILE A 214 2.45 -12.56 -21.37
CA ILE A 214 1.89 -12.29 -22.70
C ILE A 214 1.51 -10.82 -22.83
N ARG A 215 0.82 -10.25 -21.83
CA ARG A 215 0.49 -8.82 -21.80
C ARG A 215 1.75 -7.95 -21.85
N GLY A 216 2.76 -8.30 -21.04
CA GLY A 216 4.05 -7.60 -21.01
C GLY A 216 4.77 -7.65 -22.35
N LEU A 217 4.81 -8.81 -23.01
CA LEU A 217 5.41 -8.96 -24.35
C LEU A 217 4.72 -8.08 -25.39
N ARG A 218 3.39 -7.99 -25.38
CA ARG A 218 2.60 -7.13 -26.29
C ARG A 218 2.80 -5.64 -26.07
N GLN A 219 3.16 -5.24 -24.85
CA GLN A 219 3.41 -3.85 -24.47
C GLN A 219 4.89 -3.46 -24.58
N THR A 220 5.79 -4.44 -24.71
CA THR A 220 7.22 -4.19 -24.82
C THR A 220 7.54 -3.62 -26.20
N ASP A 221 8.37 -2.57 -26.24
CA ASP A 221 8.94 -2.06 -27.48
C ASP A 221 9.63 -3.20 -28.25
N ALA A 222 9.24 -3.40 -29.51
CA ALA A 222 9.76 -4.45 -30.37
C ALA A 222 11.30 -4.44 -30.51
N CYS A 223 11.93 -3.27 -30.45
CA CYS A 223 13.38 -3.13 -30.51
C CYS A 223 14.06 -3.61 -29.21
N LEU A 224 13.34 -3.64 -28.09
CA LEU A 224 13.80 -4.12 -26.79
C LEU A 224 13.55 -5.62 -26.56
N VAL A 225 12.73 -6.28 -27.38
CA VAL A 225 12.41 -7.71 -27.22
C VAL A 225 13.66 -8.61 -27.21
N PRO A 226 14.66 -8.43 -28.08
CA PRO A 226 15.90 -9.22 -28.00
C PRO A 226 16.76 -8.98 -26.75
N TRP A 227 16.48 -7.93 -25.97
CA TRP A 227 17.12 -7.63 -24.68
C TRP A 227 16.39 -8.27 -23.48
N ILE A 228 15.32 -9.02 -23.72
CA ILE A 228 14.75 -9.91 -22.71
C ILE A 228 15.82 -10.95 -22.36
N ALA A 229 16.05 -11.17 -21.07
CA ALA A 229 17.08 -12.07 -20.59
C ALA A 229 16.62 -13.52 -20.79
N ALA A 230 16.85 -14.05 -21.97
CA ALA A 230 16.40 -15.38 -22.36
C ALA A 230 17.41 -15.97 -23.32
N GLN A 231 17.92 -17.14 -22.98
CA GLN A 231 18.81 -17.90 -23.86
C GLN A 231 18.01 -19.01 -24.53
N TYR A 232 17.55 -18.72 -25.75
CA TYR A 232 16.59 -19.55 -26.47
C TYR A 232 17.12 -20.95 -26.75
N CYS A 233 16.31 -21.95 -26.43
CA CYS A 233 16.57 -23.36 -26.70
C CYS A 233 15.83 -23.83 -27.96
N TYR A 234 14.69 -23.20 -28.26
CA TYR A 234 13.82 -23.56 -29.37
C TYR A 234 13.29 -22.31 -30.06
N LEU A 235 13.15 -22.40 -31.38
CA LEU A 235 12.48 -21.36 -32.16
C LEU A 235 10.97 -21.42 -31.96
N ASP A 236 10.40 -22.63 -31.95
CA ASP A 236 8.97 -22.90 -31.97
C ASP A 236 8.49 -23.68 -30.75
N PHE A 237 7.21 -23.56 -30.40
CA PHE A 237 6.61 -24.30 -29.29
C PHE A 237 6.59 -25.81 -29.51
N ASP A 238 6.56 -26.27 -30.77
CA ASP A 238 6.63 -27.69 -31.12
C ASP A 238 8.05 -28.27 -31.04
N ARG A 239 9.06 -27.44 -30.72
CA ARG A 239 10.48 -27.81 -30.56
C ARG A 239 11.05 -28.45 -31.83
N ARG A 240 10.54 -28.09 -33.00
CA ARG A 240 11.03 -28.58 -34.28
C ARG A 240 12.42 -28.01 -34.61
N TRP A 241 12.65 -26.75 -34.29
CA TRP A 241 13.93 -26.09 -34.55
C TRP A 241 14.63 -25.73 -33.25
N GLU A 242 15.74 -26.40 -33.01
CA GLU A 242 16.60 -26.18 -31.86
C GLU A 242 17.54 -24.98 -32.07
N MET A 243 17.84 -24.25 -30.99
CA MET A 243 18.61 -22.99 -31.03
C MET A 243 19.77 -22.92 -30.04
N ALA A 244 19.89 -23.83 -29.07
CA ALA A 244 20.95 -23.71 -28.07
C ALA A 244 22.34 -23.71 -28.73
N ASN A 245 23.26 -22.91 -28.20
CA ASN A 245 24.60 -22.75 -28.74
C ASN A 245 25.47 -24.03 -28.62
N SER A 246 25.24 -24.89 -27.61
CA SER A 246 25.93 -26.17 -27.42
C SER A 246 24.95 -27.34 -27.35
N ALA A 247 25.42 -28.55 -27.67
CA ALA A 247 24.61 -29.78 -27.58
C ALA A 247 24.27 -30.12 -26.12
N ALA A 248 25.21 -29.92 -25.20
CA ALA A 248 25.01 -30.14 -23.77
C ALA A 248 23.95 -29.19 -23.21
N ARG A 249 23.98 -27.91 -23.61
CA ARG A 249 22.94 -26.95 -23.27
C ARG A 249 21.58 -27.35 -23.84
N GLN A 250 21.52 -27.78 -25.10
CA GLN A 250 20.26 -28.26 -25.70
C GLN A 250 19.66 -29.42 -24.89
N GLN A 251 20.49 -30.33 -24.39
CA GLN A 251 20.06 -31.41 -23.52
C GLN A 251 19.55 -30.89 -22.17
N ARG A 252 20.21 -29.92 -21.55
CA ARG A 252 19.72 -29.27 -20.31
C ARG A 252 18.37 -28.58 -20.53
N CYS A 253 18.19 -27.88 -21.64
CA CYS A 253 16.89 -27.30 -22.03
C CYS A 253 15.76 -28.34 -22.06
N PHE A 254 16.04 -29.51 -22.64
CA PHE A 254 15.07 -30.60 -22.71
C PHE A 254 14.70 -31.16 -21.33
N LEU A 255 15.68 -31.29 -20.44
CA LEU A 255 15.50 -31.87 -19.11
C LEU A 255 14.83 -30.90 -18.13
N GLU A 256 15.19 -29.62 -18.15
CA GLU A 256 14.87 -28.66 -17.08
C GLU A 256 13.95 -27.51 -17.51
N PHE A 257 14.05 -27.04 -18.76
CA PHE A 257 13.42 -25.77 -19.18
C PHE A 257 12.22 -25.92 -20.11
N ARG A 258 11.81 -27.16 -20.44
CA ARG A 258 10.71 -27.44 -21.40
C ARG A 258 9.36 -26.79 -21.06
N THR A 259 9.11 -26.50 -19.79
CA THR A 259 7.84 -25.89 -19.33
C THR A 259 7.92 -24.36 -19.22
N ASN A 260 9.11 -23.79 -19.39
CA ASN A 260 9.35 -22.35 -19.31
C ASN A 260 9.28 -21.71 -20.69
N GLY A 261 8.26 -20.90 -20.95
CA GLY A 261 8.04 -20.20 -22.22
C GLY A 261 9.16 -19.24 -22.61
N ALA A 262 9.98 -18.79 -21.65
CA ALA A 262 11.09 -17.87 -21.94
C ALA A 262 12.18 -18.50 -22.81
N VAL A 263 12.31 -19.84 -22.88
CA VAL A 263 13.30 -20.49 -23.75
C VAL A 263 12.81 -20.72 -25.18
N TYR A 264 11.58 -20.28 -25.49
CA TYR A 264 10.93 -20.42 -26.80
C TYR A 264 10.80 -19.06 -27.49
N LEU A 265 11.48 -18.88 -28.61
CA LEU A 265 11.46 -17.60 -29.33
C LEU A 265 10.09 -17.29 -29.96
N GLU A 266 9.27 -18.31 -30.24
CA GLU A 266 7.90 -18.16 -30.72
C GLU A 266 7.02 -17.29 -29.80
N GLY A 267 7.21 -17.37 -28.48
CA GLY A 267 6.42 -16.59 -27.52
C GLY A 267 6.51 -15.08 -27.78
N PRO A 268 7.71 -14.49 -27.74
CA PRO A 268 7.91 -13.10 -28.11
C PRO A 268 7.48 -12.78 -29.55
N LEU A 269 7.84 -13.63 -30.52
CA LEU A 269 7.56 -13.38 -31.94
C LEU A 269 6.07 -13.36 -32.28
N ARG A 270 5.22 -14.09 -31.55
CA ARG A 270 3.76 -14.03 -31.72
C ARG A 270 3.12 -12.80 -31.09
N ASN A 271 3.83 -12.12 -30.20
CA ASN A 271 3.29 -11.05 -29.37
C ASN A 271 3.95 -9.69 -29.65
N VAL A 272 4.92 -9.62 -30.57
CA VAL A 272 5.62 -8.38 -30.94
C VAL A 272 4.95 -7.65 -32.11
N ASP A 273 5.09 -6.33 -32.15
CA ASP A 273 4.83 -5.56 -33.38
C ASP A 273 5.92 -5.89 -34.42
N TRP A 274 5.55 -6.69 -35.42
CA TRP A 274 6.45 -7.13 -36.48
C TRP A 274 7.00 -6.00 -37.34
N ILE A 275 6.27 -4.89 -37.53
CA ILE A 275 6.74 -3.77 -38.35
C ILE A 275 7.89 -3.08 -37.62
N ALA A 276 7.71 -2.80 -36.33
CA ALA A 276 8.76 -2.21 -35.51
C ALA A 276 9.93 -3.19 -35.29
N PHE A 277 9.66 -4.48 -35.12
CA PHE A 277 10.69 -5.51 -34.98
C PHE A 277 11.57 -5.61 -36.23
N ASP A 278 10.96 -5.66 -37.42
CA ASP A 278 11.70 -5.74 -38.69
C ASP A 278 12.56 -4.49 -38.94
N ALA A 279 12.06 -3.32 -38.53
CA ALA A 279 12.82 -2.07 -38.63
C ALA A 279 14.13 -2.07 -37.80
N CYS A 280 14.13 -2.72 -36.63
CA CYS A 280 15.29 -2.78 -35.74
C CYS A 280 16.19 -4.00 -35.98
N TRP A 281 15.58 -5.16 -36.26
CA TRP A 281 16.25 -6.46 -36.23
C TRP A 281 16.05 -7.30 -37.49
N GLY A 282 15.33 -6.81 -38.50
CA GLY A 282 14.91 -7.59 -39.68
C GLY A 282 16.07 -8.22 -40.46
N ASP A 283 17.16 -7.48 -40.72
CA ASP A 283 18.35 -7.99 -41.40
C ASP A 283 19.03 -9.12 -40.60
N ALA A 284 19.15 -8.94 -39.28
CA ALA A 284 19.75 -9.93 -38.39
C ALA A 284 18.87 -11.18 -38.23
N PHE A 285 17.56 -10.98 -38.08
CA PHE A 285 16.59 -12.07 -38.00
C PHE A 285 16.54 -12.87 -39.31
N ARG A 286 16.59 -12.21 -40.47
CA ARG A 286 16.68 -12.88 -41.77
C ARG A 286 17.97 -13.69 -41.90
N THR A 287 19.10 -13.12 -41.49
CA THR A 287 20.41 -13.78 -41.58
C THR A 287 20.48 -14.99 -40.65
N GLY A 288 20.11 -14.82 -39.38
CA GLY A 288 20.26 -15.85 -38.36
C GLY A 288 19.15 -16.90 -38.34
N ILE A 289 17.96 -16.61 -38.87
CA ILE A 289 16.80 -17.51 -38.73
C ILE A 289 16.04 -17.67 -40.05
N ALA A 290 15.47 -16.57 -40.59
CA ALA A 290 14.44 -16.70 -41.63
C ALA A 290 14.97 -17.28 -42.96
N SER A 291 16.26 -17.06 -43.28
CA SER A 291 16.86 -17.56 -44.52
C SER A 291 16.90 -19.09 -44.59
N ASP A 292 17.15 -19.76 -43.46
CA ASP A 292 17.15 -21.23 -43.40
C ASP A 292 15.71 -21.78 -43.44
N LEU A 293 14.76 -21.10 -42.78
CA LEU A 293 13.34 -21.47 -42.81
C LEU A 293 12.73 -21.36 -44.20
N ALA A 294 13.25 -20.47 -45.06
CA ALA A 294 12.75 -20.29 -46.43
C ALA A 294 12.95 -21.55 -47.31
N SER A 295 13.84 -22.46 -46.91
CA SER A 295 14.07 -23.73 -47.60
C SER A 295 13.07 -24.84 -47.22
N ASP A 296 12.29 -24.65 -46.15
CA ASP A 296 11.33 -25.62 -45.60
C ASP A 296 9.91 -25.07 -45.68
N ALA A 297 9.00 -25.77 -46.37
CA ALA A 297 7.60 -25.35 -46.50
C ALA A 297 6.92 -25.14 -45.14
N ALA A 298 7.29 -25.94 -44.13
CA ALA A 298 6.76 -25.77 -42.78
C ALA A 298 7.38 -24.55 -42.07
N GLY A 299 8.64 -24.22 -42.35
CA GLY A 299 9.30 -23.02 -41.84
C GLY A 299 8.65 -21.74 -42.38
N VAL A 300 8.34 -21.70 -43.68
CA VAL A 300 7.60 -20.59 -44.31
C VAL A 300 6.19 -20.45 -43.72
N ALA A 301 5.49 -21.57 -43.52
CA ALA A 301 4.17 -21.58 -42.92
C ALA A 301 4.19 -21.08 -41.47
N TRP A 302 5.16 -21.54 -40.67
CA TRP A 302 5.36 -21.10 -39.29
C TRP A 302 5.67 -19.61 -39.22
N LEU A 303 6.61 -19.12 -40.04
CA LEU A 303 6.99 -17.70 -40.07
C LEU A 303 5.80 -16.80 -40.41
N THR A 304 5.01 -17.20 -41.41
CA THR A 304 3.78 -16.49 -41.78
C THR A 304 2.75 -16.53 -40.64
N GLY A 305 2.68 -17.65 -39.91
CA GLY A 305 1.77 -17.84 -38.77
C GLY A 305 2.10 -16.93 -37.60
N VAL A 306 3.38 -16.83 -37.21
CA VAL A 306 3.81 -15.94 -36.10
C VAL A 306 3.66 -14.46 -36.47
N GLN A 307 3.91 -14.10 -37.74
CA GLN A 307 3.73 -12.73 -38.25
C GLN A 307 2.28 -12.26 -38.28
N ARG A 308 1.33 -13.20 -38.41
CA ARG A 308 -0.11 -12.91 -38.48
C ARG A 308 -0.85 -13.27 -37.20
N ALA A 309 -0.14 -13.61 -36.14
CA ALA A 309 -0.75 -13.96 -34.87
C ALA A 309 -1.53 -12.76 -34.32
N ALA A 310 -2.85 -12.89 -34.26
CA ALA A 310 -3.77 -11.87 -33.76
C ALA A 310 -4.80 -12.54 -32.84
N THR A 311 -4.33 -13.02 -31.69
CA THR A 311 -5.12 -13.74 -30.67
C THR A 311 -5.43 -12.85 -29.47
N THR A 312 -6.51 -13.15 -28.75
CA THR A 312 -6.73 -12.55 -27.41
C THR A 312 -5.69 -13.06 -26.42
N GLU A 313 -5.46 -12.34 -25.32
CA GLU A 313 -4.51 -12.78 -24.27
C GLU A 313 -4.88 -14.18 -23.76
N ASP A 314 -6.16 -14.42 -23.44
CA ASP A 314 -6.63 -15.71 -22.93
C ASP A 314 -6.45 -16.85 -23.93
N ALA A 315 -6.69 -16.61 -25.23
CA ALA A 315 -6.49 -17.63 -26.25
C ALA A 315 -5.01 -17.98 -26.44
N GLU A 316 -4.13 -16.98 -26.31
CA GLU A 316 -2.68 -17.17 -26.37
C GLU A 316 -2.19 -17.96 -25.14
N VAL A 317 -2.71 -17.68 -23.94
CA VAL A 317 -2.44 -18.47 -22.72
C VAL A 317 -2.84 -19.94 -22.92
N LEU A 318 -4.05 -20.20 -23.42
CA LEU A 318 -4.52 -21.57 -23.67
C LEU A 318 -3.65 -22.30 -24.71
N LEU A 319 -3.16 -21.60 -25.73
CA LEU A 319 -2.24 -22.16 -26.72
C LEU A 319 -0.93 -22.60 -26.05
N TRP A 320 -0.32 -21.74 -25.23
CA TRP A 320 0.95 -22.04 -24.56
C TRP A 320 0.78 -23.23 -23.59
N GLN A 321 -0.32 -23.24 -22.82
CA GLN A 321 -0.67 -24.35 -21.94
C GLN A 321 -0.89 -25.66 -22.70
N ALA A 322 -1.54 -25.61 -23.86
CA ALA A 322 -1.73 -26.78 -24.73
C ALA A 322 -0.40 -27.34 -25.26
N LYS A 323 0.65 -26.52 -25.33
CA LYS A 323 2.02 -26.92 -25.69
C LYS A 323 2.86 -27.36 -24.47
N GLY A 324 2.26 -27.41 -23.27
CA GLY A 324 2.95 -27.81 -22.04
C GLY A 324 3.78 -26.71 -21.39
N ILE A 325 3.59 -25.45 -21.80
CA ILE A 325 4.25 -24.28 -21.21
C ILE A 325 3.40 -23.78 -20.05
N GLY A 326 4.00 -23.68 -18.87
CA GLY A 326 3.30 -23.31 -17.63
C GLY A 326 3.71 -21.96 -17.04
N SER A 327 4.89 -21.46 -17.37
CA SER A 327 5.44 -20.20 -16.85
C SER A 327 6.31 -19.50 -17.89
N TYR A 328 6.66 -18.25 -17.65
CA TYR A 328 7.60 -17.46 -18.46
C TYR A 328 8.61 -16.77 -17.53
N THR A 329 9.67 -17.47 -17.16
CA THR A 329 10.69 -16.96 -16.23
C THR A 329 11.96 -16.62 -17.00
N THR A 330 12.32 -15.34 -17.03
CA THR A 330 13.57 -14.85 -17.63
C THR A 330 14.78 -15.19 -16.77
N ALA A 331 15.96 -15.26 -17.39
CA ALA A 331 17.23 -15.44 -16.69
C ALA A 331 17.57 -14.25 -15.79
N TRP A 332 18.27 -14.54 -14.69
CA TRP A 332 18.84 -13.52 -13.82
C TRP A 332 19.97 -12.79 -14.54
N GLN A 333 20.09 -11.48 -14.32
CA GLN A 333 21.09 -10.64 -14.97
C GLN A 333 21.31 -9.33 -14.22
N ASN A 334 22.39 -8.62 -14.56
CA ASN A 334 22.68 -7.29 -14.03
C ASN A 334 23.01 -6.21 -15.07
N TYR A 335 22.76 -6.47 -16.35
CA TYR A 335 22.90 -5.49 -17.42
C TYR A 335 21.68 -4.57 -17.60
N LYS A 336 20.58 -4.80 -16.85
CA LYS A 336 19.42 -3.91 -16.75
C LYS A 336 18.79 -3.95 -15.36
N SER A 337 18.34 -2.80 -14.87
CA SER A 337 17.53 -2.66 -13.66
C SER A 337 16.06 -2.83 -14.01
N ILE A 338 15.31 -3.38 -13.07
CA ILE A 338 13.89 -3.62 -13.22
C ILE A 338 13.14 -2.46 -12.59
N GLY A 339 12.37 -1.76 -13.41
CA GLY A 339 11.45 -0.71 -12.95
C GLY A 339 10.18 -1.34 -12.38
N LEU A 340 9.75 -0.84 -11.22
CA LEU A 340 8.53 -1.30 -10.57
C LEU A 340 7.78 -0.11 -9.97
N LEU A 341 6.49 0.00 -10.26
CA LEU A 341 5.57 0.88 -9.56
C LEU A 341 4.62 0.01 -8.73
N ASN A 342 4.69 0.12 -7.41
CA ASN A 342 3.85 -0.62 -6.47
C ASN A 342 3.11 0.36 -5.56
N SER A 343 1.82 0.13 -5.37
CA SER A 343 0.94 0.97 -4.56
C SER A 343 -0.06 0.12 -3.78
N PHE A 344 -0.55 0.64 -2.66
CA PHE A 344 -1.66 0.07 -1.91
C PHE A 344 -2.80 1.07 -1.80
N ASP A 345 -4.04 0.58 -1.74
CA ASP A 345 -5.20 1.44 -1.63
C ASP A 345 -5.65 1.59 -0.18
N VAL A 346 -5.93 2.84 0.22
CA VAL A 346 -6.72 3.13 1.42
C VAL A 346 -8.17 3.28 0.97
N VAL A 347 -9.03 2.36 1.40
CA VAL A 347 -10.46 2.40 1.11
C VAL A 347 -11.20 3.01 2.30
N ASN A 348 -11.91 4.11 2.05
CA ASN A 348 -12.69 4.78 3.09
C ASN A 348 -14.06 4.11 3.34
N ALA A 349 -14.82 4.64 4.31
CA ALA A 349 -16.17 4.17 4.65
C ALA A 349 -17.20 4.27 3.51
N PHE A 350 -16.94 5.07 2.46
CA PHE A 350 -17.79 5.21 1.28
C PHE A 350 -17.41 4.24 0.15
N GLY A 351 -16.37 3.42 0.33
CA GLY A 351 -15.87 2.50 -0.69
C GLY A 351 -15.02 3.17 -1.77
N LEU A 352 -14.55 4.40 -1.56
CA LEU A 352 -13.61 5.05 -2.48
C LEU A 352 -12.18 4.62 -2.11
N ALA A 353 -11.47 4.11 -3.11
CA ALA A 353 -10.07 3.70 -2.99
C ALA A 353 -9.14 4.85 -3.38
N TYR A 354 -8.07 5.03 -2.60
CA TYR A 354 -7.02 6.00 -2.89
C TYR A 354 -5.65 5.32 -2.88
N PRO A 355 -4.92 5.31 -4.01
CA PRO A 355 -3.62 4.66 -4.10
C PRO A 355 -2.54 5.49 -3.41
N LEU A 356 -1.76 4.83 -2.56
CA LEU A 356 -0.55 5.35 -1.93
C LEU A 356 0.66 4.56 -2.43
N THR A 357 1.75 5.25 -2.74
CA THR A 357 2.93 4.60 -3.31
C THR A 357 3.70 3.82 -2.23
N LEU A 358 3.94 2.53 -2.47
CA LEU A 358 4.84 1.70 -1.66
C LEU A 358 6.27 1.76 -2.16
N TYR A 359 6.42 1.71 -3.49
CA TYR A 359 7.71 1.59 -4.13
C TYR A 359 7.63 2.09 -5.58
N ALA A 360 8.65 2.83 -6.00
CA ALA A 360 8.77 3.32 -7.38
C ALA A 360 10.24 3.30 -7.82
N THR A 361 10.56 2.47 -8.81
CA THR A 361 11.85 2.46 -9.50
C THR A 361 11.71 2.53 -11.00
N ASN A 362 12.72 3.12 -11.64
CA ASN A 362 12.83 3.15 -13.09
C ASN A 362 13.73 2.02 -13.58
N GLY A 363 13.35 1.41 -14.70
CA GLY A 363 14.22 0.48 -15.41
C GLY A 363 15.24 1.21 -16.28
N SER A 364 16.47 0.74 -16.29
CA SER A 364 17.56 1.31 -17.09
C SER A 364 18.60 0.23 -17.45
N PHE A 365 19.34 0.44 -18.54
CA PHE A 365 20.46 -0.43 -18.91
C PHE A 365 21.73 -0.04 -18.17
N ALA A 366 22.53 -1.03 -17.80
CA ALA A 366 23.81 -0.91 -17.11
C ALA A 366 24.94 -1.61 -17.89
N LEU A 367 24.94 -1.51 -19.23
CA LEU A 367 25.85 -2.26 -20.12
C LEU A 367 27.35 -2.01 -19.87
N ALA A 368 27.72 -0.88 -19.26
CA ALA A 368 29.11 -0.54 -18.98
C ALA A 368 29.65 -1.16 -17.67
N THR A 369 28.75 -1.53 -16.75
CA THR A 369 29.11 -2.03 -15.40
C THR A 369 28.65 -3.46 -15.14
N GLU A 370 27.96 -4.07 -16.11
CA GLU A 370 27.45 -5.42 -16.01
C GLU A 370 28.56 -6.47 -15.94
N THR A 371 28.25 -7.60 -15.32
CA THR A 371 29.19 -8.72 -15.16
C THR A 371 28.62 -10.05 -15.66
N THR A 372 27.34 -10.09 -16.04
CA THR A 372 26.57 -11.30 -16.34
C THR A 372 26.62 -11.74 -17.79
N ARG A 373 26.95 -10.86 -18.74
CA ARG A 373 26.94 -11.19 -20.17
C ARG A 373 28.01 -12.21 -20.59
N LYS A 374 28.99 -12.50 -19.72
CA LYS A 374 29.91 -13.65 -19.92
C LYS A 374 29.21 -15.00 -19.77
N MET A 375 28.12 -15.08 -18.99
CA MET A 375 27.33 -16.30 -18.84
C MET A 375 26.46 -16.52 -20.08
N TYR A 376 25.70 -15.49 -20.46
CA TYR A 376 25.08 -15.36 -21.77
C TYR A 376 24.75 -13.88 -22.04
N TRP A 377 25.13 -13.37 -23.22
CA TRP A 377 25.13 -11.93 -23.50
C TRP A 377 23.83 -11.32 -24.05
N SER A 378 22.74 -12.09 -24.11
CA SER A 378 21.42 -11.80 -24.72
C SER A 378 21.28 -12.14 -26.22
N PHE A 379 20.02 -12.33 -26.65
CA PHE A 379 19.68 -12.58 -28.05
C PHE A 379 19.96 -11.37 -28.95
N ALA A 380 19.86 -10.15 -28.42
CA ALA A 380 20.28 -8.94 -29.13
C ALA A 380 21.74 -9.03 -29.61
N ALA A 381 22.62 -9.60 -28.78
CA ALA A 381 24.01 -9.78 -29.12
C ALA A 381 24.25 -10.95 -30.09
N ASP A 382 23.47 -12.02 -30.02
CA ASP A 382 23.48 -13.09 -31.04
C ASP A 382 23.08 -12.54 -32.42
N LEU A 383 22.01 -11.74 -32.48
CA LEU A 383 21.55 -11.07 -33.71
C LEU A 383 22.60 -10.10 -34.25
N TRP A 384 23.23 -9.31 -33.39
CA TRP A 384 24.35 -8.43 -33.78
C TRP A 384 25.54 -9.24 -34.33
N ALA A 385 25.89 -10.36 -33.69
CA ALA A 385 27.05 -11.15 -34.07
C ALA A 385 26.88 -11.79 -35.46
N VAL A 386 25.69 -12.24 -35.83
CA VAL A 386 25.47 -12.86 -37.15
C VAL A 386 25.49 -11.86 -38.31
N VAL A 387 25.40 -10.56 -38.08
CA VAL A 387 25.48 -9.54 -39.16
C VAL A 387 26.76 -8.71 -39.15
N THR A 388 27.49 -8.69 -38.03
CA THR A 388 28.70 -7.87 -37.90
C THR A 388 29.92 -8.60 -38.41
N ASN A 389 30.63 -8.01 -39.39
CA ASN A 389 31.90 -8.54 -39.89
C ASN A 389 32.94 -8.60 -38.77
N GLY A 390 33.63 -9.74 -38.65
CA GLY A 390 34.69 -9.94 -37.66
C GLY A 390 34.20 -10.46 -36.31
N SER A 391 32.90 -10.71 -36.13
CA SER A 391 32.35 -11.35 -34.91
C SER A 391 32.76 -12.83 -34.76
N GLY A 392 33.22 -13.46 -35.84
CA GLY A 392 33.49 -14.91 -35.90
C GLY A 392 32.32 -15.77 -36.34
N VAL A 393 31.08 -15.22 -36.34
CA VAL A 393 29.85 -15.94 -36.75
C VAL A 393 29.01 -15.16 -37.76
N THR A 394 29.61 -14.19 -38.45
CA THR A 394 28.94 -13.40 -39.49
C THR A 394 28.35 -14.29 -40.59
N GLY A 395 27.12 -14.00 -40.99
CA GLY A 395 26.36 -14.76 -41.98
C GLY A 395 25.98 -16.17 -41.51
N ARG A 396 26.05 -16.51 -40.23
CA ARG A 396 25.69 -17.86 -39.75
C ARG A 396 24.25 -17.93 -39.25
N SER A 397 23.73 -19.15 -39.22
CA SER A 397 22.40 -19.45 -38.67
C SER A 397 22.47 -19.67 -37.16
N LEU A 398 21.43 -19.27 -36.44
CA LEU A 398 21.21 -19.59 -35.04
C LEU A 398 20.41 -20.89 -34.85
N LEU A 399 19.95 -21.52 -35.94
CA LEU A 399 19.24 -22.79 -35.90
C LEU A 399 20.23 -23.96 -35.97
N ARG A 400 20.20 -24.86 -34.99
CA ARG A 400 21.14 -26.01 -34.89
C ARG A 400 21.05 -26.97 -36.07
N SER A 401 19.85 -27.12 -36.65
CA SER A 401 19.61 -28.00 -37.80
C SER A 401 20.14 -27.43 -39.13
N SER A 402 20.56 -26.16 -39.16
CA SER A 402 21.07 -25.53 -40.37
C SER A 402 22.50 -26.01 -40.70
N ALA A 403 22.78 -26.19 -41.98
CA ALA A 403 24.14 -26.50 -42.47
C ALA A 403 25.16 -25.37 -42.20
N ARG A 404 24.68 -24.16 -41.90
CA ARG A 404 25.51 -22.98 -41.58
C ARG A 404 25.35 -22.52 -40.13
N PHE A 405 25.01 -23.43 -39.22
CA PHE A 405 24.88 -23.13 -37.80
C PHE A 405 26.15 -22.46 -37.24
N ALA A 406 25.94 -21.40 -36.44
CA ALA A 406 26.98 -20.51 -35.95
C ALA A 406 28.03 -21.23 -35.09
N PHE A 407 27.60 -22.19 -34.28
CA PHE A 407 28.44 -22.81 -33.25
C PHE A 407 28.86 -24.25 -33.60
N THR A 408 28.86 -24.63 -34.89
CA THR A 408 29.34 -25.96 -35.31
C THR A 408 30.86 -26.11 -35.13
N ASN A 409 31.62 -25.07 -35.51
CA ASN A 409 33.09 -25.09 -35.50
C ASN A 409 33.70 -24.10 -34.48
N THR A 410 32.87 -23.43 -33.69
CA THR A 410 33.30 -22.44 -32.69
C THR A 410 32.35 -22.50 -31.50
N THR A 411 32.78 -21.96 -30.36
CA THR A 411 31.95 -21.82 -29.16
C THR A 411 31.59 -20.35 -28.97
N LEU A 412 30.54 -20.08 -28.20
CA LEU A 412 30.19 -18.69 -27.87
C LEU A 412 31.31 -18.01 -27.04
N GLY A 413 32.02 -18.75 -26.18
CA GLY A 413 33.23 -18.25 -25.51
C GLY A 413 34.34 -17.84 -26.48
N ALA A 414 34.59 -18.57 -27.56
CA ALA A 414 35.56 -18.17 -28.58
C ALA A 414 35.12 -16.91 -29.36
N VAL A 415 33.81 -16.75 -29.57
CA VAL A 415 33.23 -15.51 -30.12
C VAL A 415 33.47 -14.33 -29.17
N TYR A 416 33.32 -14.54 -27.85
CA TYR A 416 33.62 -13.50 -26.86
C TYR A 416 35.08 -13.06 -26.88
N VAL A 417 36.02 -14.00 -27.04
CA VAL A 417 37.44 -13.68 -27.21
C VAL A 417 37.69 -12.89 -28.49
N THR A 418 37.07 -13.30 -29.59
CA THR A 418 37.21 -12.63 -30.90
C THR A 418 36.70 -11.18 -30.87
N ASN A 419 35.59 -10.93 -30.16
CA ASN A 419 35.01 -9.59 -29.99
C ASN A 419 35.65 -8.79 -28.83
N GLY A 420 36.59 -9.36 -28.09
CA GLY A 420 37.23 -8.70 -26.95
C GLY A 420 36.36 -8.58 -25.69
N SER A 421 35.21 -9.26 -25.62
CA SER A 421 34.40 -9.36 -24.38
C SER A 421 35.07 -10.25 -23.32
N MET A 422 35.95 -11.16 -23.75
CA MET A 422 36.83 -11.94 -22.89
C MET A 422 38.25 -11.94 -23.43
N GLN A 423 39.23 -12.22 -22.57
CA GLN A 423 40.63 -12.33 -22.96
C GLN A 423 41.07 -13.80 -22.96
N ALA A 424 42.00 -14.12 -23.85
CA ALA A 424 42.70 -15.41 -23.88
C ALA A 424 44.21 -15.18 -23.66
N PRO A 425 44.90 -16.03 -22.88
CA PRO A 425 44.38 -17.15 -22.09
C PRO A 425 43.39 -16.70 -21.01
N LEU A 426 42.50 -17.61 -20.59
CA LEU A 426 41.55 -17.31 -19.52
C LEU A 426 42.31 -17.03 -18.22
N ASP A 427 41.80 -16.07 -17.46
CA ASP A 427 42.20 -15.85 -16.08
C ASP A 427 42.07 -17.15 -15.25
N PRO A 428 42.97 -17.43 -14.27
CA PRO A 428 42.91 -18.64 -13.48
C PRO A 428 41.55 -18.92 -12.83
N ALA A 429 40.86 -17.90 -12.31
CA ALA A 429 39.53 -18.09 -11.71
C ALA A 429 38.49 -18.50 -12.77
N TYR A 430 38.55 -17.89 -13.97
CA TYR A 430 37.70 -18.27 -15.09
C TYR A 430 38.01 -19.66 -15.65
N ALA A 431 39.28 -20.08 -15.65
CA ALA A 431 39.67 -21.42 -16.05
C ALA A 431 39.10 -22.48 -15.08
N VAL A 432 39.15 -22.21 -13.78
CA VAL A 432 38.53 -23.06 -12.73
C VAL A 432 37.00 -23.06 -12.84
N PHE A 433 36.38 -21.92 -13.13
CA PHE A 433 34.95 -21.83 -13.40
C PHE A 433 34.55 -22.71 -14.60
N GLU A 434 35.26 -22.58 -15.71
CA GLU A 434 34.97 -23.34 -16.93
C GLU A 434 35.20 -24.85 -16.74
N SER A 435 36.17 -25.24 -15.92
CA SER A 435 36.43 -26.64 -15.59
C SER A 435 35.35 -27.24 -14.66
N THR A 436 34.78 -26.44 -13.75
CA THR A 436 33.85 -26.90 -12.71
C THR A 436 32.38 -26.74 -13.08
N ILE A 437 31.98 -25.59 -13.62
CA ILE A 437 30.57 -25.25 -13.92
C ILE A 437 30.28 -25.45 -15.40
N GLY A 438 31.04 -24.81 -16.29
CA GLY A 438 30.84 -24.95 -17.74
C GLY A 438 31.37 -23.78 -18.56
N ALA A 439 31.31 -23.93 -19.88
CA ALA A 439 31.81 -22.93 -20.81
C ALA A 439 31.02 -21.62 -20.78
N PHE A 440 31.74 -20.50 -20.80
CA PHE A 440 31.15 -19.17 -20.92
C PHE A 440 30.30 -19.06 -22.20
N GLY A 441 29.20 -18.32 -22.09
CA GLY A 441 28.17 -18.25 -23.13
C GLY A 441 27.10 -19.34 -23.05
N SER A 442 27.31 -20.42 -22.28
CA SER A 442 26.37 -21.55 -22.20
C SER A 442 25.82 -21.78 -20.78
N VAL A 443 25.99 -20.83 -19.86
CA VAL A 443 25.58 -20.95 -18.45
C VAL A 443 24.28 -20.20 -18.22
N ASP A 444 23.28 -20.87 -17.63
CA ASP A 444 22.03 -20.25 -17.22
C ASP A 444 22.17 -19.63 -15.84
N LEU A 445 21.67 -18.39 -15.70
CA LEU A 445 21.54 -17.72 -14.41
C LEU A 445 20.07 -17.72 -14.02
N ARG A 446 19.74 -18.29 -12.85
CA ARG A 446 18.35 -18.43 -12.41
C ARG A 446 18.17 -17.96 -10.97
N HIS A 447 17.20 -17.08 -10.77
CA HIS A 447 16.76 -16.69 -9.43
C HIS A 447 16.23 -17.90 -8.68
N VAL A 448 16.67 -18.06 -7.43
CA VAL A 448 16.17 -19.09 -6.51
C VAL A 448 15.31 -18.38 -5.45
N PRO A 449 13.98 -18.60 -5.43
CA PRO A 449 13.12 -18.03 -4.41
C PRO A 449 13.40 -18.68 -3.05
N PHE A 450 13.20 -17.92 -1.97
CA PHE A 450 13.28 -18.50 -0.63
C PHE A 450 12.10 -19.48 -0.38
N PRO A 451 12.29 -20.58 0.37
CA PRO A 451 11.20 -21.47 0.73
C PRO A 451 10.12 -20.78 1.57
N GLU A 452 8.85 -21.15 1.37
CA GLU A 452 7.73 -20.63 2.17
C GLU A 452 7.91 -20.89 3.67
N SER A 453 8.49 -22.06 4.02
CA SER A 453 8.82 -22.43 5.40
C SER A 453 9.82 -21.45 6.06
N LEU A 454 10.78 -20.95 5.29
CA LEU A 454 11.76 -19.96 5.75
C LEU A 454 11.13 -18.59 5.96
N GLY A 455 10.26 -18.17 5.02
CA GLY A 455 9.46 -16.95 5.17
C GLY A 455 8.55 -17.00 6.40
N LEU A 456 7.88 -18.14 6.63
CA LEU A 456 7.06 -18.40 7.80
C LEU A 456 7.86 -18.29 9.10
N LEU A 457 9.07 -18.87 9.16
CA LEU A 457 9.93 -18.80 10.33
C LEU A 457 10.31 -17.35 10.67
N VAL A 458 10.83 -16.60 9.70
CA VAL A 458 11.24 -15.20 9.90
C VAL A 458 10.07 -14.35 10.38
N ARG A 459 8.90 -14.51 9.76
CA ARG A 459 7.67 -13.83 10.17
C ARG A 459 7.30 -14.16 11.62
N THR A 460 7.28 -15.45 11.96
CA THR A 460 6.85 -15.93 13.28
C THR A 460 7.79 -15.44 14.39
N VAL A 461 9.11 -15.45 14.14
CA VAL A 461 10.08 -14.90 15.11
C VAL A 461 9.87 -13.40 15.28
N ARG A 462 9.75 -12.64 14.19
CA ARG A 462 9.58 -11.18 14.24
C ARG A 462 8.30 -10.79 14.98
N GLU A 463 7.19 -11.47 14.71
CA GLU A 463 5.90 -11.24 15.38
C GLU A 463 5.94 -11.61 16.87
N ALA A 464 6.64 -12.69 17.24
CA ALA A 464 6.80 -13.09 18.63
C ALA A 464 7.60 -12.04 19.43
N ILE A 465 8.69 -11.54 18.86
CA ILE A 465 9.51 -10.47 19.46
C ILE A 465 8.69 -9.17 19.55
N ALA A 466 8.03 -8.76 18.45
CA ALA A 466 7.21 -7.55 18.44
C ALA A 466 6.10 -7.58 19.50
N THR A 467 5.43 -8.72 19.67
CA THR A 467 4.42 -8.92 20.70
C THR A 467 5.01 -8.72 22.10
N VAL A 468 6.12 -9.37 22.41
CA VAL A 468 6.82 -9.22 23.70
C VAL A 468 7.15 -7.75 23.98
N LEU A 469 7.70 -7.05 22.99
CA LEU A 469 8.10 -5.65 23.11
C LEU A 469 6.89 -4.72 23.33
N ALA A 470 5.73 -5.05 22.75
CA ALA A 470 4.52 -4.26 22.84
C ALA A 470 3.69 -4.53 24.11
N THR A 471 3.81 -5.72 24.73
CA THR A 471 2.93 -6.10 25.85
C THR A 471 3.61 -6.18 27.21
N THR A 472 4.94 -6.22 27.27
CA THR A 472 5.66 -6.45 28.53
C THR A 472 5.92 -5.14 29.27
N THR A 473 5.08 -4.84 30.26
CA THR A 473 5.17 -3.61 31.07
C THR A 473 5.48 -3.87 32.55
N THR A 474 6.17 -2.94 33.20
CA THR A 474 6.31 -2.89 34.66
C THR A 474 5.03 -2.36 35.33
N GLU A 475 4.94 -2.44 36.65
CA GLU A 475 3.83 -1.86 37.44
C GLU A 475 3.69 -0.33 37.22
N ASN A 476 4.77 0.34 36.83
CA ASN A 476 4.79 1.78 36.52
C ASN A 476 4.41 2.09 35.06
N GLY A 477 4.06 1.08 34.26
CA GLY A 477 3.70 1.24 32.84
C GLY A 477 4.89 1.42 31.89
N THR A 478 6.13 1.16 32.33
CA THR A 478 7.31 1.22 31.45
C THR A 478 7.52 -0.11 30.73
N PHE A 479 7.98 -0.07 29.48
CA PHE A 479 8.18 -1.26 28.65
C PHE A 479 9.58 -1.87 28.86
N ILE A 480 9.77 -2.63 29.94
CA ILE A 480 11.08 -3.20 30.31
C ILE A 480 11.70 -4.08 29.22
N ALA A 481 10.89 -4.79 28.44
CA ALA A 481 11.40 -5.60 27.34
C ALA A 481 12.00 -4.73 26.22
N GLN A 482 11.50 -3.52 26.01
CA GLN A 482 12.08 -2.57 25.05
C GLN A 482 13.43 -2.04 25.53
N ASP A 483 13.54 -1.70 26.82
CA ASP A 483 14.79 -1.23 27.42
C ASP A 483 15.89 -2.30 27.31
N ASP A 484 15.59 -3.54 27.72
CA ASP A 484 16.52 -4.67 27.60
C ASP A 484 16.89 -4.95 26.13
N TYR A 485 15.92 -4.86 25.22
CA TYR A 485 16.15 -5.07 23.79
C TYR A 485 17.06 -4.00 23.17
N LEU A 486 16.90 -2.74 23.57
CA LEU A 486 17.76 -1.67 23.06
C LEU A 486 19.17 -1.72 23.68
N GLN A 487 19.29 -2.22 24.91
CA GLN A 487 20.56 -2.29 25.63
C GLN A 487 21.42 -3.51 25.29
N PHE A 488 20.84 -4.63 24.82
CA PHE A 488 21.67 -5.80 24.52
C PHE A 488 22.66 -5.52 23.38
N THR A 489 23.87 -6.04 23.57
CA THR A 489 25.00 -5.84 22.67
C THR A 489 24.77 -6.56 21.36
N VAL A 490 24.98 -5.85 20.25
CA VAL A 490 24.99 -6.44 18.90
C VAL A 490 26.39 -6.32 18.34
N LEU A 491 26.91 -7.42 17.79
CA LEU A 491 28.17 -7.38 17.07
C LEU A 491 28.13 -6.35 15.94
N THR A 492 29.13 -5.47 15.88
CA THR A 492 29.13 -4.36 14.91
C THR A 492 29.41 -4.81 13.49
N ALA A 493 30.24 -5.84 13.34
CA ALA A 493 30.51 -6.52 12.09
C ALA A 493 30.94 -7.96 12.41
N MET A 494 30.66 -8.88 11.50
CA MET A 494 31.10 -10.27 11.55
C MET A 494 32.01 -10.53 10.35
N GLN A 495 33.18 -11.11 10.59
CA GLN A 495 34.08 -11.68 9.59
C GLN A 495 34.31 -13.15 9.93
N TRP A 496 33.96 -14.03 9.00
CA TRP A 496 33.98 -15.47 9.24
C TRP A 496 34.82 -16.19 8.20
N VAL A 497 35.30 -17.36 8.61
CA VAL A 497 35.96 -18.32 7.72
C VAL A 497 35.44 -19.71 8.05
N PRO A 498 34.93 -20.47 7.06
CA PRO A 498 34.60 -21.87 7.24
C PRO A 498 35.77 -22.65 7.82
N SER A 499 35.50 -23.54 8.78
CA SER A 499 36.53 -24.30 9.50
C SER A 499 37.39 -25.20 8.60
N ALA A 500 36.89 -25.52 7.39
CA ALA A 500 37.58 -26.30 6.38
C ALA A 500 38.74 -25.55 5.69
N LEU A 501 38.81 -24.23 5.79
CA LEU A 501 39.85 -23.41 5.17
C LEU A 501 40.93 -23.06 6.20
N SER A 502 42.19 -23.11 5.76
CA SER A 502 43.35 -22.78 6.59
C SER A 502 43.96 -21.45 6.19
N SER A 503 43.97 -20.49 7.10
CA SER A 503 44.63 -19.18 6.91
C SER A 503 46.16 -19.25 6.80
N LEU A 504 46.75 -20.42 7.09
CA LEU A 504 48.19 -20.65 7.02
C LEU A 504 48.65 -21.11 5.63
N SER A 505 47.78 -21.77 4.87
CA SER A 505 48.14 -22.40 3.60
C SER A 505 47.33 -21.88 2.42
N GLN A 506 46.26 -21.14 2.66
CA GLN A 506 45.36 -20.67 1.60
C GLN A 506 45.00 -19.20 1.79
N VAL A 507 44.72 -18.53 0.68
CA VAL A 507 44.25 -17.15 0.62
C VAL A 507 43.02 -17.03 -0.29
N SER A 508 42.15 -16.07 -0.01
CA SER A 508 41.05 -15.73 -0.90
C SER A 508 41.57 -14.86 -2.05
N VAL A 509 41.20 -15.21 -3.28
CA VAL A 509 41.55 -14.47 -4.50
C VAL A 509 40.32 -14.02 -5.30
N GLY A 510 39.13 -14.15 -4.72
CA GLY A 510 37.86 -13.67 -5.26
C GLY A 510 36.69 -14.49 -4.76
N SER A 511 35.47 -13.93 -4.75
CA SER A 511 34.26 -14.65 -4.30
C SER A 511 33.06 -14.49 -5.24
N SER A 512 33.33 -14.19 -6.51
CA SER A 512 32.30 -13.99 -7.53
C SER A 512 32.65 -14.76 -8.80
N MET A 513 31.74 -15.64 -9.24
CA MET A 513 31.84 -16.37 -10.51
C MET A 513 31.75 -15.46 -11.74
N LEU A 514 31.30 -14.22 -11.56
CA LEU A 514 31.13 -13.24 -12.63
C LEU A 514 32.42 -12.44 -12.90
N CYS A 515 33.43 -12.60 -12.03
CA CYS A 515 34.62 -11.77 -11.97
C CYS A 515 35.91 -12.59 -12.13
N PRO A 516 36.98 -11.98 -12.67
CA PRO A 516 38.28 -12.63 -12.74
C PRO A 516 38.89 -12.71 -11.34
N MET A 517 40.02 -13.42 -11.23
CA MET A 517 40.85 -13.41 -10.05
C MET A 517 41.25 -11.98 -9.69
N MET A 518 41.19 -11.67 -8.39
CA MET A 518 41.64 -10.39 -7.85
C MET A 518 43.16 -10.26 -7.97
N SER A 519 43.64 -9.04 -8.23
CA SER A 519 45.07 -8.75 -8.32
C SER A 519 45.77 -8.76 -6.96
N SER A 520 45.03 -8.52 -5.89
CA SER A 520 45.44 -8.73 -4.50
C SER A 520 44.79 -10.00 -3.95
N TRP A 521 45.39 -10.55 -2.90
CA TRP A 521 44.81 -11.63 -2.11
C TRP A 521 44.34 -11.10 -0.74
N LEU A 522 43.34 -11.75 -0.17
CA LEU A 522 42.92 -11.56 1.22
C LEU A 522 43.31 -12.80 2.02
N ASN A 523 44.03 -12.60 3.13
CA ASN A 523 44.23 -13.68 4.10
C ASN A 523 42.89 -13.97 4.78
N PHE A 524 42.57 -15.25 4.97
CA PHE A 524 41.37 -15.67 5.68
C PHE A 524 41.26 -15.09 7.11
N THR A 525 42.35 -14.66 7.75
CA THR A 525 42.26 -13.90 9.01
C THR A 525 41.43 -12.61 8.90
N SER A 526 41.16 -12.12 7.70
CA SER A 526 40.37 -10.91 7.43
C SER A 526 39.07 -11.20 6.68
N GLY A 527 38.61 -12.47 6.68
CA GLY A 527 37.50 -12.96 5.87
C GLY A 527 37.89 -13.22 4.41
N TYR A 528 36.93 -13.11 3.50
CA TYR A 528 37.13 -13.28 2.05
C TYR A 528 36.48 -12.15 1.26
N TYR A 529 36.74 -12.08 -0.05
CA TYR A 529 36.23 -11.01 -0.91
C TYR A 529 34.70 -10.97 -0.98
N THR A 530 34.16 -9.79 -1.30
CA THR A 530 32.74 -9.57 -1.57
C THR A 530 32.19 -10.60 -2.58
N PHE A 531 30.99 -11.13 -2.29
CA PHE A 531 30.29 -12.03 -3.18
C PHE A 531 29.85 -11.36 -4.49
N PHE A 532 29.29 -12.14 -5.42
CA PHE A 532 28.63 -11.58 -6.60
C PHE A 532 27.41 -10.74 -6.19
N GLY A 533 26.97 -9.84 -7.07
CA GLY A 533 25.75 -9.09 -6.84
C GLY A 533 25.34 -8.28 -8.07
N TYR A 534 24.09 -7.81 -8.05
CA TYR A 534 23.49 -7.00 -9.09
C TYR A 534 24.31 -5.73 -9.39
N ASN A 535 24.74 -4.99 -8.37
CA ASN A 535 25.55 -3.78 -8.48
C ASN A 535 26.99 -3.94 -7.96
N ALA A 536 27.48 -5.19 -7.84
CA ALA A 536 28.82 -5.48 -7.34
C ALA A 536 29.86 -5.47 -8.48
N PRO A 537 30.79 -4.49 -8.52
CA PRO A 537 31.79 -4.42 -9.58
C PRO A 537 32.94 -5.40 -9.32
N CYS A 538 33.51 -5.97 -10.38
CA CYS A 538 34.65 -6.88 -10.27
C CYS A 538 35.96 -6.23 -9.79
N THR A 539 36.01 -4.90 -9.65
CA THR A 539 37.18 -4.16 -9.21
C THR A 539 37.20 -3.88 -7.70
N SER A 540 36.16 -4.27 -6.95
CA SER A 540 36.11 -3.99 -5.51
C SER A 540 37.00 -4.97 -4.75
N SER A 541 38.09 -4.48 -4.17
CA SER A 541 38.93 -5.24 -3.24
C SER A 541 38.37 -5.23 -1.81
N LEU A 542 37.04 -5.29 -1.67
CA LEU A 542 36.34 -5.25 -0.39
C LEU A 542 36.13 -6.66 0.15
N GLY A 543 36.09 -6.78 1.47
CA GLY A 543 35.73 -8.02 2.14
C GLY A 543 34.21 -8.18 2.23
N GLU A 544 33.75 -9.43 2.30
CA GLU A 544 32.36 -9.77 2.59
C GLU A 544 32.13 -9.75 4.10
N TRP A 545 31.53 -8.67 4.61
CA TRP A 545 31.24 -8.50 6.03
C TRP A 545 29.73 -8.50 6.25
N LEU A 546 29.31 -8.99 7.41
CA LEU A 546 27.91 -9.00 7.79
C LEU A 546 27.71 -8.04 8.97
N TYR A 547 26.67 -7.22 8.90
CA TYR A 547 26.34 -6.19 9.89
C TYR A 547 25.00 -6.52 10.54
N PRO A 548 24.93 -7.41 11.54
CA PRO A 548 23.66 -7.93 11.99
C PRO A 548 22.80 -6.87 12.68
N SER A 549 21.49 -6.95 12.46
CA SER A 549 20.53 -6.22 13.29
C SER A 549 20.13 -7.03 14.53
N ARG A 550 19.56 -6.36 15.56
CA ARG A 550 19.03 -7.03 16.76
C ARG A 550 18.01 -8.13 16.43
N ASN A 551 17.11 -7.85 15.49
CA ASN A 551 16.11 -8.82 15.02
C ASN A 551 16.77 -10.03 14.34
N GLN A 552 17.83 -9.78 13.56
CA GLN A 552 18.57 -10.83 12.86
C GLN A 552 19.34 -11.72 13.83
N VAL A 553 20.00 -11.15 14.85
CA VAL A 553 20.65 -11.92 15.93
C VAL A 553 19.62 -12.75 16.68
N ALA A 554 18.51 -12.15 17.10
CA ALA A 554 17.44 -12.85 17.80
C ALA A 554 16.85 -14.01 16.97
N TYR A 555 16.65 -13.79 15.66
CA TYR A 555 16.25 -14.82 14.72
C TYR A 555 17.27 -15.96 14.64
N ALA A 556 18.54 -15.65 14.40
CA ALA A 556 19.56 -16.67 14.22
C ALA A 556 19.79 -17.48 15.51
N LEU A 557 19.70 -16.85 16.69
CA LEU A 557 19.76 -17.53 17.98
C LEU A 557 18.57 -18.49 18.21
N ALA A 558 17.36 -18.07 17.85
CA ALA A 558 16.17 -18.89 17.97
C ALA A 558 16.17 -20.07 16.97
N ALA A 559 16.53 -19.80 15.71
CA ALA A 559 16.51 -20.79 14.63
C ALA A 559 17.59 -21.87 14.80
N SER A 560 18.81 -21.48 15.16
CA SER A 560 19.92 -22.40 15.44
C SER A 560 19.73 -23.23 16.71
N GLY A 561 18.89 -22.76 17.65
CA GLY A 561 18.73 -23.35 18.98
C GLY A 561 19.77 -22.86 20.01
N ILE A 562 20.73 -22.03 19.60
CA ILE A 562 21.78 -21.46 20.48
C ILE A 562 21.17 -20.73 21.67
N ALA A 563 20.01 -20.09 21.51
CA ALA A 563 19.31 -19.42 22.60
C ALA A 563 19.11 -20.31 23.85
N THR A 564 18.92 -21.62 23.65
CA THR A 564 18.70 -22.61 24.72
C THR A 564 19.94 -23.35 25.18
N THR A 565 21.03 -23.31 24.40
CA THR A 565 22.29 -24.04 24.65
C THR A 565 23.51 -23.12 24.63
N ALA A 566 23.31 -21.85 25.01
CA ALA A 566 24.27 -20.77 24.81
C ALA A 566 25.64 -21.05 25.45
N SER A 567 25.68 -21.65 26.64
CA SER A 567 26.94 -21.96 27.35
C SER A 567 27.87 -22.91 26.60
N VAL A 568 27.33 -23.78 25.74
CA VAL A 568 28.10 -24.75 24.96
C VAL A 568 28.34 -24.25 23.53
N ALA A 569 27.32 -23.65 22.91
CA ALA A 569 27.37 -23.32 21.49
C ALA A 569 28.09 -22.00 21.19
N VAL A 570 28.00 -20.99 22.06
CA VAL A 570 28.59 -19.66 21.81
C VAL A 570 30.11 -19.70 21.63
N PRO A 571 30.89 -20.42 22.47
CA PRO A 571 32.35 -20.51 22.26
C PRO A 571 32.74 -21.14 20.92
N VAL A 572 31.93 -22.08 20.40
CA VAL A 572 32.19 -22.76 19.12
C VAL A 572 31.92 -21.82 17.94
N VAL A 573 30.81 -21.09 17.97
CA VAL A 573 30.43 -20.16 16.90
C VAL A 573 31.37 -18.95 16.86
N CYS A 574 31.70 -18.38 18.01
CA CYS A 574 32.56 -17.20 18.05
C CYS A 574 34.05 -17.52 17.82
N ALA A 575 34.44 -18.80 17.77
CA ALA A 575 35.81 -19.19 17.43
C ALA A 575 36.16 -18.88 15.95
N THR A 576 35.16 -18.77 15.08
CA THR A 576 35.37 -18.45 13.66
C THR A 576 35.27 -16.97 13.33
N GLU A 577 34.91 -16.14 14.31
CA GLU A 577 34.88 -14.70 14.16
C GLU A 577 36.30 -14.12 14.26
N THR A 578 36.77 -13.48 13.20
CA THR A 578 38.17 -13.02 13.14
C THR A 578 38.37 -11.56 13.52
N TYR A 579 37.32 -10.73 13.51
CA TYR A 579 37.42 -9.29 13.78
C TYR A 579 37.21 -8.97 15.26
N GLN A 580 36.11 -9.43 15.86
CA GLN A 580 35.75 -9.13 17.26
C GLN A 580 35.13 -10.32 18.00
N PRO A 581 35.93 -11.36 18.34
CA PRO A 581 35.42 -12.57 18.99
C PRO A 581 34.77 -12.31 20.35
N ASP A 582 35.29 -11.38 21.16
CA ASP A 582 34.70 -11.04 22.47
C ASP A 582 33.31 -10.39 22.32
N ASN A 583 33.13 -9.50 21.34
CA ASN A 583 31.83 -8.89 21.05
C ASN A 583 30.84 -9.92 20.52
N CYS A 584 31.31 -10.91 19.75
CA CYS A 584 30.47 -12.05 19.35
C CYS A 584 29.98 -12.80 20.59
N VAL A 585 30.87 -13.16 21.51
CA VAL A 585 30.49 -13.91 22.73
C VAL A 585 29.47 -13.12 23.55
N LEU A 586 29.72 -11.83 23.79
CA LEU A 586 28.80 -10.95 24.53
C LEU A 586 27.44 -10.86 23.84
N SER A 587 27.43 -10.59 22.53
CA SER A 587 26.18 -10.42 21.77
C SER A 587 25.30 -11.67 21.79
N LEU A 588 25.90 -12.84 21.60
CA LEU A 588 25.17 -14.10 21.55
C LEU A 588 24.68 -14.52 22.95
N LEU A 589 25.46 -14.30 24.00
CA LEU A 589 25.04 -14.58 25.39
C LEU A 589 23.91 -13.65 25.85
N GLU A 590 24.06 -12.34 25.65
CA GLU A 590 23.02 -11.36 26.02
C GLU A 590 21.75 -11.55 25.20
N GLY A 591 21.86 -11.78 23.89
CA GLY A 591 20.72 -12.09 23.03
C GLY A 591 20.01 -13.38 23.45
N SER A 592 20.75 -14.43 23.84
CA SER A 592 20.18 -15.69 24.34
C SER A 592 19.47 -15.51 25.68
N ALA A 593 20.05 -14.73 26.59
CA ALA A 593 19.45 -14.38 27.87
C ALA A 593 18.16 -13.58 27.68
N LEU A 594 18.13 -12.64 26.73
CA LEU A 594 16.94 -11.87 26.39
C LEU A 594 15.81 -12.77 25.88
N LEU A 595 16.11 -13.66 24.93
CA LEU A 595 15.12 -14.57 24.36
C LEU A 595 14.56 -15.52 25.42
N THR A 596 15.42 -16.12 26.26
CA THR A 596 14.98 -17.05 27.31
C THR A 596 14.26 -16.37 28.47
N LYS A 597 14.53 -15.08 28.72
CA LYS A 597 13.84 -14.26 29.72
C LYS A 597 12.40 -13.95 29.32
N TYR A 598 12.17 -13.59 28.05
CA TYR A 598 10.88 -13.06 27.60
C TYR A 598 10.04 -14.02 26.77
N LEU A 599 10.64 -15.00 26.09
CA LEU A 599 9.90 -16.02 25.34
C LEU A 599 9.75 -17.29 26.18
N PRO A 600 8.53 -17.83 26.33
CA PRO A 600 8.32 -19.12 26.96
C PRO A 600 9.11 -20.23 26.27
N ALA A 601 9.58 -21.22 27.04
CA ALA A 601 10.28 -22.37 26.49
C ALA A 601 9.47 -23.09 25.39
N SER A 602 8.14 -23.17 25.54
CA SER A 602 7.24 -23.74 24.53
C SER A 602 7.25 -22.97 23.21
N THR A 603 7.40 -21.64 23.24
CA THR A 603 7.55 -20.80 22.05
C THR A 603 8.90 -21.06 21.39
N LEU A 604 9.99 -21.09 22.15
CA LEU A 604 11.33 -21.40 21.62
C LEU A 604 11.38 -22.80 20.99
N THR A 605 10.73 -23.80 21.59
CA THR A 605 10.62 -25.15 21.00
C THR A 605 9.84 -25.13 19.67
N LYS A 606 8.74 -24.37 19.60
CA LYS A 606 7.98 -24.21 18.34
C LYS A 606 8.80 -23.52 17.26
N LEU A 607 9.52 -22.46 17.60
CA LEU A 607 10.41 -21.77 16.67
C LEU A 607 11.52 -22.70 16.17
N ARG A 608 12.11 -23.51 17.05
CA ARG A 608 13.11 -24.51 16.64
C ARG A 608 12.53 -25.58 15.72
N ALA A 609 11.30 -26.04 15.95
CA ALA A 609 10.63 -27.00 15.08
C ALA A 609 10.37 -26.42 13.68
N LEU A 610 9.92 -25.17 13.59
CA LEU A 610 9.80 -24.46 12.31
C LEU A 610 11.17 -24.29 11.62
N ALA A 611 12.22 -24.01 12.40
CA ALA A 611 13.57 -23.89 11.86
C ALA A 611 14.09 -25.20 11.27
N LEU A 612 13.82 -26.36 11.89
CA LEU A 612 14.17 -27.67 11.32
C LEU A 612 13.49 -27.92 9.96
N MET A 613 12.24 -27.49 9.79
CA MET A 613 11.53 -27.59 8.52
C MET A 613 12.16 -26.68 7.46
N ALA A 614 12.41 -25.41 7.82
CA ALA A 614 13.07 -24.45 6.93
C ALA A 614 14.49 -24.88 6.54
N GLU A 615 15.24 -25.46 7.48
CA GLU A 615 16.59 -26.01 7.26
C GLU A 615 16.57 -27.12 6.20
N ALA A 616 15.61 -28.05 6.29
CA ALA A 616 15.47 -29.12 5.30
C ALA A 616 15.18 -28.58 3.89
N ASP A 617 14.31 -27.57 3.78
CA ASP A 617 13.95 -26.96 2.50
C ASP A 617 15.12 -26.15 1.90
N VAL A 618 15.88 -25.41 2.73
CA VAL A 618 17.08 -24.67 2.29
C VAL A 618 18.19 -25.62 1.83
N VAL A 619 18.39 -26.74 2.55
CA VAL A 619 19.35 -27.79 2.15
C VAL A 619 18.92 -28.45 0.84
N ALA A 620 17.62 -28.65 0.61
CA ALA A 620 17.10 -29.19 -0.64
C ALA A 620 17.39 -28.29 -1.85
N LEU A 621 17.41 -26.96 -1.64
CA LEU A 621 17.78 -25.98 -2.66
C LEU A 621 19.30 -25.90 -2.92
N ARG A 622 20.13 -26.54 -2.08
CA ARG A 622 21.61 -26.55 -2.18
C ARG A 622 22.19 -25.14 -2.31
N VAL A 623 21.78 -24.25 -1.41
CA VAL A 623 22.32 -22.89 -1.35
C VAL A 623 23.67 -22.91 -0.65
N GLU A 624 24.69 -22.34 -1.27
CA GLU A 624 26.08 -22.46 -0.86
C GLU A 624 26.81 -21.12 -0.78
N TYR A 625 27.81 -21.04 0.09
CA TYR A 625 28.88 -20.06 -0.01
C TYR A 625 29.86 -20.51 -1.10
N MET A 626 30.50 -19.55 -1.76
CA MET A 626 31.49 -19.84 -2.78
C MET A 626 32.61 -18.80 -2.79
N MET A 627 33.83 -19.28 -3.01
CA MET A 627 35.01 -18.45 -3.22
C MET A 627 36.07 -19.17 -4.05
N TYR A 628 36.96 -18.39 -4.65
CA TYR A 628 38.22 -18.85 -5.20
C TYR A 628 39.30 -18.80 -4.11
N ALA A 629 39.83 -19.98 -3.78
CA ALA A 629 40.95 -20.13 -2.86
C ALA A 629 42.22 -20.43 -3.64
N GLN A 630 43.31 -19.76 -3.29
CA GLN A 630 44.63 -20.03 -3.83
C GLN A 630 45.51 -20.68 -2.76
N ASP A 631 46.17 -21.77 -3.12
CA ASP A 631 47.21 -22.37 -2.28
C ASP A 631 48.45 -21.46 -2.25
N ALA A 632 48.85 -21.04 -1.05
CA ALA A 632 49.94 -20.09 -0.86
C ALA A 632 51.32 -20.65 -1.26
N THR A 633 51.46 -21.97 -1.38
CA THR A 633 52.71 -22.66 -1.73
C THR A 633 52.78 -22.97 -3.22
N THR A 634 51.72 -23.53 -3.80
CA THR A 634 51.70 -23.94 -5.22
C THR A 634 51.22 -22.84 -6.16
N GLY A 635 50.48 -21.85 -5.64
CA GLY A 635 49.80 -20.83 -6.44
C GLY A 635 48.57 -21.34 -7.20
N GLU A 636 48.18 -22.60 -6.99
CA GLU A 636 47.02 -23.21 -7.65
C GLU A 636 45.72 -22.60 -7.12
N VAL A 637 44.83 -22.21 -8.04
CA VAL A 637 43.51 -21.66 -7.73
C VAL A 637 42.47 -22.77 -7.81
N SER A 638 41.57 -22.80 -6.84
CA SER A 638 40.48 -23.78 -6.75
C SER A 638 39.16 -23.09 -6.36
N LEU A 639 38.04 -23.69 -6.74
CA LEU A 639 36.71 -23.23 -6.35
C LEU A 639 36.30 -23.93 -5.05
N PHE A 640 36.29 -23.20 -3.94
CA PHE A 640 35.77 -23.67 -2.68
C PHE A 640 34.29 -23.30 -2.57
N HIS A 641 33.45 -24.27 -2.19
CA HIS A 641 32.03 -24.04 -1.93
C HIS A 641 31.51 -24.98 -0.84
N ARG A 642 30.49 -24.53 -0.10
CA ARG A 642 29.89 -25.24 1.05
C ARG A 642 28.44 -24.80 1.26
N PRO A 643 27.51 -25.68 1.66
CA PRO A 643 26.16 -25.30 2.05
C PRO A 643 26.13 -24.21 3.12
N ILE A 644 25.19 -23.26 3.02
CA ILE A 644 25.05 -22.19 4.02
C ILE A 644 24.57 -22.70 5.37
N LEU A 645 23.82 -23.81 5.38
CA LEU A 645 23.39 -24.56 6.56
C LEU A 645 23.99 -25.97 6.47
N ASP A 646 25.21 -26.12 7.01
CA ASP A 646 25.92 -27.41 7.04
C ASP A 646 25.95 -27.94 8.48
N ALA A 647 25.25 -29.06 8.73
CA ALA A 647 25.20 -29.69 10.04
C ALA A 647 26.57 -30.24 10.49
N SER A 648 27.53 -30.43 9.57
CA SER A 648 28.89 -30.88 9.90
C SER A 648 29.79 -29.75 10.42
N ASP A 649 29.43 -28.48 10.17
CA ASP A 649 30.18 -27.31 10.64
C ASP A 649 29.34 -26.47 11.62
N ALA A 650 29.32 -26.90 12.88
CA ALA A 650 28.60 -26.21 13.95
C ALA A 650 29.05 -24.75 14.16
N SER A 651 30.29 -24.40 13.78
CA SER A 651 30.82 -23.04 13.93
C SER A 651 30.16 -22.05 12.98
N MET A 652 29.76 -22.51 11.78
CA MET A 652 29.06 -21.71 10.77
C MET A 652 27.55 -21.66 10.97
N SER A 653 26.99 -22.42 11.92
CA SER A 653 25.53 -22.57 12.08
C SER A 653 24.80 -21.23 12.28
N PHE A 654 25.31 -20.37 13.17
CA PHE A 654 24.72 -19.04 13.43
C PHE A 654 24.75 -18.16 12.19
N LEU A 655 25.90 -18.11 11.51
CA LEU A 655 26.11 -17.33 10.31
C LEU A 655 25.19 -17.78 9.16
N GLY A 656 25.02 -19.08 8.99
CA GLY A 656 24.07 -19.66 8.04
C GLY A 656 22.68 -19.08 8.24
N TRP A 657 22.20 -19.06 9.50
CA TRP A 657 20.93 -18.44 9.83
C TRP A 657 20.92 -16.92 9.58
N LEU A 658 22.00 -16.18 9.84
CA LEU A 658 22.08 -14.76 9.47
C LEU A 658 21.86 -14.55 7.95
N HIS A 659 22.49 -15.36 7.09
CA HIS A 659 22.32 -15.29 5.64
C HIS A 659 20.91 -15.69 5.19
N THR A 660 20.30 -16.70 5.83
CA THR A 660 18.90 -17.02 5.52
C THR A 660 17.94 -15.87 5.86
N TYR A 661 18.22 -15.11 6.92
CA TYR A 661 17.47 -13.91 7.25
C TYR A 661 17.68 -12.82 6.21
N ASP A 662 18.91 -12.58 5.77
CA ASP A 662 19.20 -11.61 4.70
C ASP A 662 18.51 -11.99 3.38
N TRP A 663 18.43 -13.29 3.08
CA TRP A 663 17.71 -13.81 1.92
C TRP A 663 16.21 -13.54 2.01
N VAL A 664 15.57 -13.85 3.15
CA VAL A 664 14.13 -13.56 3.35
C VAL A 664 13.85 -12.07 3.48
N THR A 665 14.77 -11.24 3.98
CA THR A 665 14.56 -9.78 3.98
C THR A 665 14.85 -9.15 2.62
N GLY A 666 15.46 -9.92 1.72
CA GLY A 666 15.86 -9.52 0.39
C GLY A 666 17.00 -8.51 0.35
N ILE A 667 17.80 -8.42 1.44
CA ILE A 667 19.11 -7.78 1.45
C ILE A 667 20.08 -8.58 0.57
N ARG A 668 19.91 -9.90 0.52
CA ARG A 668 20.63 -10.81 -0.36
C ARG A 668 19.64 -11.60 -1.21
N GLU A 669 20.10 -12.07 -2.35
CA GLU A 669 19.38 -13.02 -3.20
C GLU A 669 20.23 -14.27 -3.44
N VAL A 670 19.61 -15.30 -4.01
CA VAL A 670 20.31 -16.53 -4.38
C VAL A 670 20.14 -16.75 -5.87
N VAL A 671 21.26 -17.01 -6.55
CA VAL A 671 21.28 -17.27 -7.98
C VAL A 671 21.94 -18.62 -8.24
N ALA A 672 21.26 -19.46 -9.01
CA ALA A 672 21.79 -20.70 -9.53
C ALA A 672 22.53 -20.45 -10.85
N PHE A 673 23.76 -20.97 -10.93
CA PHE A 673 24.64 -20.99 -12.09
C PHE A 673 24.60 -22.39 -12.68
N ASP A 674 23.69 -22.61 -13.64
CA ASP A 674 23.46 -23.94 -14.22
C ASP A 674 24.29 -24.08 -15.52
N GLY A 675 25.42 -24.78 -15.42
CA GLY A 675 26.34 -25.02 -16.54
C GLY A 675 26.23 -26.42 -17.14
N ASP A 676 27.09 -26.70 -18.14
CA ASP A 676 27.14 -28.01 -18.81
C ASP A 676 27.84 -29.10 -17.97
N LYS A 677 28.69 -28.72 -17.00
CA LYS A 677 29.48 -29.65 -16.16
C LYS A 677 29.00 -29.71 -14.71
N GLY A 678 28.53 -28.58 -14.19
CA GLY A 678 28.12 -28.43 -12.81
C GLY A 678 27.09 -27.32 -12.64
N SER A 679 26.41 -27.36 -11.50
CA SER A 679 25.38 -26.40 -11.10
C SER A 679 25.66 -25.97 -9.67
N LEU A 680 25.63 -24.67 -9.40
CA LEU A 680 25.85 -24.13 -8.06
C LEU A 680 24.88 -22.98 -7.76
N ALA A 681 24.13 -23.06 -6.66
CA ALA A 681 23.30 -21.97 -6.18
C ALA A 681 24.03 -21.22 -5.07
N VAL A 682 24.33 -19.94 -5.31
CA VAL A 682 25.17 -19.13 -4.41
C VAL A 682 24.45 -17.89 -3.93
N VAL A 683 24.74 -17.49 -2.70
CA VAL A 683 24.21 -16.26 -2.08
C VAL A 683 24.96 -15.03 -2.59
N SER A 684 24.23 -13.96 -2.88
CA SER A 684 24.80 -12.67 -3.30
C SER A 684 25.45 -11.93 -2.12
N THR A 685 26.19 -10.87 -2.45
CA THR A 685 26.58 -9.86 -1.47
C THR A 685 25.35 -9.10 -0.97
N ALA A 686 25.50 -8.38 0.15
CA ALA A 686 24.42 -7.55 0.69
C ALA A 686 24.20 -6.31 -0.17
N TYR A 687 22.94 -6.00 -0.42
CA TYR A 687 22.52 -4.79 -1.11
C TYR A 687 22.06 -3.72 -0.13
N ASP A 688 22.32 -2.47 -0.49
CA ASP A 688 21.83 -1.33 0.27
C ASP A 688 20.31 -1.20 0.17
N TRP A 689 19.68 -0.84 1.29
CA TRP A 689 18.24 -0.58 1.33
C TRP A 689 17.86 0.59 0.42
N ALA A 690 16.85 0.38 -0.43
CA ALA A 690 16.21 1.48 -1.11
C ALA A 690 15.28 2.20 -0.11
N SER A 691 15.26 3.53 -0.15
CA SER A 691 14.34 4.32 0.66
C SER A 691 13.72 5.44 -0.16
N LEU A 692 12.47 5.76 0.18
CA LEU A 692 11.72 6.86 -0.43
C LEU A 692 11.04 7.69 0.65
N SER A 693 10.96 9.00 0.38
CA SER A 693 10.25 9.92 1.25
C SER A 693 8.76 9.85 0.98
N PRO A 694 7.91 9.77 2.01
CA PRO A 694 6.45 9.78 1.83
C PRO A 694 6.00 11.09 1.18
N ASN A 695 5.14 11.00 0.18
CA ASN A 695 4.65 12.16 -0.54
C ASN A 695 3.34 12.66 0.06
N ALA A 696 3.37 13.84 0.70
CA ALA A 696 2.17 14.47 1.26
C ALA A 696 1.10 14.80 0.23
N SER A 697 1.47 14.93 -1.06
CA SER A 697 0.54 15.21 -2.15
C SER A 697 -0.33 13.99 -2.50
N GLU A 698 0.03 12.79 -2.05
CA GLU A 698 -0.78 11.58 -2.22
C GLU A 698 -1.96 11.52 -1.23
N ILE A 699 -1.96 12.36 -0.20
CA ILE A 699 -3.05 12.44 0.78
C ILE A 699 -4.09 13.44 0.27
N PRO A 700 -5.26 12.98 -0.19
CA PRO A 700 -6.31 13.87 -0.65
C PRO A 700 -6.97 14.54 0.55
N VAL A 701 -7.21 15.85 0.44
CA VAL A 701 -7.81 16.69 1.49
C VAL A 701 -8.99 17.52 1.00
N ASN A 702 -9.33 17.40 -0.28
CA ASN A 702 -10.25 18.31 -0.94
C ASN A 702 -11.68 18.12 -0.43
N VAL A 703 -12.19 16.90 -0.45
CA VAL A 703 -13.59 16.59 -0.08
C VAL A 703 -13.81 16.87 1.40
N ALA A 704 -12.90 16.43 2.25
CA ALA A 704 -12.94 16.64 3.69
C ALA A 704 -12.87 18.12 4.05
N ALA A 705 -12.03 18.91 3.36
CA ALA A 705 -11.99 20.37 3.53
C ALA A 705 -13.33 21.03 3.18
N TYR A 706 -13.94 20.68 2.05
CA TYR A 706 -15.27 21.21 1.67
C TYR A 706 -16.33 20.84 2.72
N PHE A 707 -16.38 19.58 3.15
CA PHE A 707 -17.34 19.12 4.16
C PHE A 707 -17.15 19.82 5.51
N ARG A 708 -15.90 20.03 5.93
CA ARG A 708 -15.57 20.79 7.15
C ARG A 708 -16.02 22.23 7.04
N VAL A 709 -15.75 22.91 5.92
CA VAL A 709 -16.19 24.29 5.69
C VAL A 709 -17.72 24.40 5.68
N PHE A 710 -18.43 23.45 5.06
CA PHE A 710 -19.89 23.42 5.11
C PHE A 710 -20.40 23.21 6.54
N CYS A 711 -19.82 22.30 7.32
CA CYS A 711 -20.18 22.11 8.72
C CYS A 711 -19.96 23.37 9.56
N GLN A 712 -18.84 24.09 9.33
CA GLN A 712 -18.55 25.37 9.97
C GLN A 712 -19.59 26.44 9.59
N TYR A 713 -19.91 26.56 8.30
CA TYR A 713 -20.94 27.48 7.81
C TYR A 713 -22.31 27.22 8.43
N ILE A 714 -22.77 25.96 8.43
CA ILE A 714 -24.06 25.57 9.02
C ILE A 714 -24.09 25.88 10.51
N SER A 715 -23.01 25.52 11.23
CA SER A 715 -22.91 25.77 12.68
C SER A 715 -22.89 27.26 12.99
N PHE A 716 -22.20 28.06 12.19
CA PHE A 716 -22.15 29.51 12.33
C PHE A 716 -23.54 30.14 12.12
N LEU A 717 -24.28 29.73 11.09
CA LEU A 717 -25.64 30.22 10.88
C LEU A 717 -26.59 29.82 12.01
N LEU A 718 -26.56 28.56 12.47
CA LEU A 718 -27.37 28.11 13.60
C LEU A 718 -27.02 28.85 14.89
N LEU A 719 -25.74 29.15 15.12
CA LEU A 719 -25.28 29.98 16.23
C LEU A 719 -25.87 31.40 16.13
N MET A 720 -25.77 32.05 14.98
CA MET A 720 -26.31 33.40 14.77
C MET A 720 -27.83 33.46 14.98
N ILE A 721 -28.57 32.52 14.40
CA ILE A 721 -30.03 32.43 14.56
C ILE A 721 -30.38 32.15 16.03
N GLY A 722 -29.67 31.25 16.69
CA GLY A 722 -29.86 30.93 18.11
C GLY A 722 -29.61 32.11 19.03
N ILE A 723 -28.54 32.88 18.79
CA ILE A 723 -28.23 34.11 19.55
C ILE A 723 -29.33 35.15 19.36
N ILE A 724 -29.78 35.38 18.13
CA ILE A 724 -30.86 36.35 17.85
C ILE A 724 -32.16 35.92 18.55
N ALA A 725 -32.53 34.64 18.49
CA ALA A 725 -33.72 34.11 19.15
C ALA A 725 -33.64 34.22 20.68
N ALA A 726 -32.46 33.99 21.26
CA ALA A 726 -32.20 34.16 22.68
C ALA A 726 -32.29 35.64 23.11
N LEU A 727 -31.63 36.55 22.39
CA LEU A 727 -31.67 38.00 22.64
C LEU A 727 -33.09 38.54 22.55
N TYR A 728 -33.87 38.11 21.55
CA TYR A 728 -35.27 38.53 21.39
C TYR A 728 -36.16 38.03 22.53
N THR A 729 -35.92 36.80 23.02
CA THR A 729 -36.63 36.23 24.18
C THR A 729 -36.32 37.00 25.47
N VAL A 730 -35.05 37.40 25.66
CA VAL A 730 -34.62 38.20 26.81
C VAL A 730 -35.17 39.63 26.72
N ALA A 731 -35.07 40.28 25.56
CA ALA A 731 -35.58 41.63 25.33
C ALA A 731 -37.10 41.73 25.58
N ASN A 732 -37.84 40.70 25.18
CA ASN A 732 -39.28 40.57 25.43
C ASN A 732 -39.63 40.05 26.84
N ARG A 733 -38.68 40.01 27.78
CA ARG A 733 -38.90 39.61 29.18
C ARG A 733 -39.57 38.22 29.33
N PHE A 734 -39.18 37.24 28.51
CA PHE A 734 -39.70 35.87 28.53
C PHE A 734 -41.23 35.78 28.30
N THR A 735 -41.77 36.68 27.48
CA THR A 735 -43.19 36.67 27.06
C THR A 735 -43.41 35.98 25.72
N SER A 736 -42.35 35.56 25.03
CA SER A 736 -42.41 34.80 23.78
C SER A 736 -42.90 33.36 23.99
N GLU A 737 -43.57 32.81 22.98
CA GLU A 737 -44.02 31.41 22.99
C GLU A 737 -42.81 30.47 22.96
N GLY A 738 -42.59 29.72 24.03
CA GLY A 738 -41.41 28.86 24.20
C GLY A 738 -41.28 27.74 23.16
N TYR A 739 -42.40 27.28 22.57
CA TYR A 739 -42.36 26.29 21.48
C TYR A 739 -41.57 26.78 20.27
N ASN A 740 -41.54 28.09 20.00
CA ASN A 740 -40.81 28.66 18.88
C ASN A 740 -39.28 28.45 19.00
N LEU A 741 -38.75 28.31 20.21
CA LEU A 741 -37.32 28.08 20.44
C LEU A 741 -36.90 26.65 20.07
N PHE A 742 -37.81 25.67 20.15
CA PHE A 742 -37.54 24.28 19.72
C PHE A 742 -37.57 24.13 18.19
N GLU A 743 -38.27 25.04 17.50
CA GLU A 743 -38.40 25.03 16.05
C GLU A 743 -37.21 25.69 15.33
N VAL A 744 -36.25 26.29 16.06
CA VAL A 744 -35.09 26.99 15.49
C VAL A 744 -34.27 26.10 14.55
N ASN A 745 -34.00 24.84 14.93
CA ASN A 745 -33.27 23.90 14.07
C ASN A 745 -34.08 23.45 12.86
N ARG A 746 -35.42 23.35 13.00
CA ARG A 746 -36.31 22.88 11.93
C ARG A 746 -36.54 23.98 10.90
N ILE A 747 -36.93 25.17 11.34
CA ILE A 747 -37.23 26.31 10.47
C ILE A 747 -35.92 26.95 9.99
N GLY A 748 -35.01 27.30 10.90
CA GLY A 748 -33.72 27.90 10.56
C GLY A 748 -32.88 26.97 9.71
N GLY A 749 -32.76 25.70 10.09
CA GLY A 749 -32.03 24.71 9.30
C GLY A 749 -32.64 24.45 7.92
N MET A 750 -33.93 24.07 7.84
CA MET A 750 -34.49 23.63 6.56
C MET A 750 -34.76 24.77 5.58
N VAL A 751 -35.15 25.96 6.06
CA VAL A 751 -35.56 27.08 5.20
C VAL A 751 -34.41 28.01 4.88
N TRP A 752 -33.50 28.29 5.83
CA TRP A 752 -32.45 29.29 5.65
C TRP A 752 -31.12 28.69 5.20
N ILE A 753 -30.78 27.51 5.70
CA ILE A 753 -29.54 26.79 5.31
C ILE A 753 -29.82 25.90 4.09
N GLY A 754 -30.97 25.22 4.09
CA GLY A 754 -31.41 24.37 3.01
C GLY A 754 -31.14 22.89 3.26
N ARG A 755 -32.01 22.05 2.71
CA ARG A 755 -32.00 20.58 2.90
C ARG A 755 -30.69 19.91 2.44
N PRO A 756 -30.06 20.28 1.31
CA PRO A 756 -28.83 19.60 0.86
C PRO A 756 -27.66 19.78 1.83
N LEU A 757 -27.47 20.98 2.40
CA LEU A 757 -26.39 21.24 3.35
C LEU A 757 -26.62 20.52 4.69
N LEU A 758 -27.88 20.43 5.13
CA LEU A 758 -28.22 19.61 6.30
C LEU A 758 -27.96 18.12 6.04
N PHE A 759 -28.24 17.62 4.84
CA PHE A 759 -27.89 16.25 4.45
C PHE A 759 -26.39 16.01 4.51
N VAL A 760 -25.56 16.93 4.00
CA VAL A 760 -24.09 16.84 4.10
C VAL A 760 -23.66 16.78 5.57
N ARG A 761 -24.19 17.64 6.42
CA ARG A 761 -23.90 17.62 7.87
C ARG A 761 -24.31 16.31 8.55
N SER A 762 -25.41 15.70 8.11
CA SER A 762 -25.84 14.39 8.62
C SER A 762 -25.00 13.24 8.07
N LEU A 763 -24.44 13.37 6.86
CA LEU A 763 -23.53 12.38 6.27
C LEU A 763 -22.16 12.39 6.96
N THR A 764 -21.71 13.56 7.42
CA THR A 764 -20.43 13.75 8.11
C THR A 764 -20.47 13.48 9.62
N ALA A 765 -21.64 13.26 10.19
CA ALA A 765 -21.85 13.00 11.61
C ALA A 765 -22.10 11.51 11.82
#